data_AF-A0A1Y4JDP9-F1
#
_entry.id   AF-A0A1Y4JDP9-F1
#
_cell.length_a   1.000
_cell.length_b   1.000
_cell.length_c   1.000
_cell.angle_alpha   90.00
_cell.angle_beta   90.00
_cell.angle_gamma   90.00
#
_symmetry.space_group_name_H-M   'P 1'
#
loop_
_entity.id
_entity.type
_entity.pdbx_description
1 polymer ?
#
loop_
_entity_poly.entity_id
_entity_poly.type
_entity_poly.pdbx_seq_one_letter_code
_entity_poly.pdbx_strand_id
1 'polypeptide(L)'
;MIDQATIDKIMDAAQIVDVVSEFVTLRRRGVNYIGLCPFHNEKTPSFSVSPSKGVCKCFSCGKGGNVVHFIMEHEQLSYYEALKWLAKKYNIEIKERELTDEEKQAHSLRESLFVVNQFASEYFQDILYNNIDGQRIGMTYLRGRGFRDDIIKKFQLGYSTDNRDALARAALQKGYKEDFLVKTGLCYRKEDGTLRDRFWGRVIFPVHTISGKIVAFGGRVLSAATKNVQMKYVNSPESEIYHKSKELYGIFFAKQAIVRQDRCFLVEGYTDVISMHQSGIENVVASSGTALTSDQIRLIHRFTNNITVLYDGDGAGIKASIRGIDMLLEEGMNIKVCLLPDGDDPDSFARKHNATDYQAYINDHEVDFIRFKTNLLLEEAGKDPIKRAALISSIVKSISVIPDAIVRSVYIRECSQLLQMEEKILIEATSKLIEQARETKFKEQQRKKEREQRMTETPAVQPSVPDTPTNEPQATDTTPDLNNNTPLPPEPTPANTYTSYIPAEGNEQKVFYAKEEDLVRMLIRYGEKTMCYIENNEGEQVPYTVIECIATGLKEDELQFHDPIHRQILQECEAHQHDPNFIAERHFIAHPDPNVSKLAADLVNDRYQLSKYHSKGQKIVTDEERLYELIPRLLLDFKLSIIEEEMKNTLQALTDPIVAQDSQRCMEIMKHYKELQETQSIMAQQAGDRVVLKL
;
A
#
# COMPACT_ATOMS: atom_id res chain seq x y z
N MET A 1 -9.10 -17.54 23.22
CA MET A 1 -9.23 -18.04 21.82
C MET A 1 -9.15 -19.56 21.86
N ILE A 2 -9.92 -20.30 21.04
CA ILE A 2 -9.73 -21.77 20.90
C ILE A 2 -8.41 -21.96 20.14
N ASP A 3 -7.49 -22.74 20.66
CA ASP A 3 -6.23 -23.02 19.97
C ASP A 3 -6.47 -23.82 18.68
N GLN A 4 -5.60 -23.64 17.68
CA GLN A 4 -5.78 -24.25 16.37
C GLN A 4 -5.87 -25.78 16.44
N ALA A 5 -5.10 -26.42 17.33
CA ALA A 5 -5.15 -27.87 17.49
C ALA A 5 -6.50 -28.36 18.03
N THR A 6 -7.15 -27.59 18.90
CA THR A 6 -8.52 -27.87 19.35
C THR A 6 -9.55 -27.61 18.25
N ILE A 7 -9.37 -26.58 17.42
CA ILE A 7 -10.22 -26.35 16.24
C ILE A 7 -10.12 -27.54 15.27
N ASP A 8 -8.92 -28.00 14.97
CA ASP A 8 -8.69 -29.13 14.07
C ASP A 8 -9.32 -30.42 14.63
N LYS A 9 -9.18 -30.68 15.94
CA LYS A 9 -9.88 -31.79 16.61
C LYS A 9 -11.40 -31.70 16.51
N ILE A 10 -11.97 -30.51 16.66
CA ILE A 10 -13.41 -30.28 16.51
C ILE A 10 -13.83 -30.59 15.06
N MET A 11 -13.07 -30.13 14.08
CA MET A 11 -13.36 -30.36 12.66
C MET A 11 -13.24 -31.84 12.27
N ASP A 12 -12.24 -32.55 12.78
CA ASP A 12 -12.02 -33.98 12.50
C ASP A 12 -13.11 -34.87 13.13
N ALA A 13 -13.56 -34.52 14.34
CA ALA A 13 -14.63 -35.25 15.02
C ALA A 13 -16.01 -34.96 14.43
N ALA A 14 -16.22 -33.75 13.88
CA ALA A 14 -17.51 -33.28 13.42
C ALA A 14 -17.92 -33.90 12.08
N GLN A 15 -18.57 -35.07 12.15
CA GLN A 15 -19.18 -35.71 10.99
C GLN A 15 -20.44 -34.95 10.55
N ILE A 16 -20.42 -34.41 9.33
CA ILE A 16 -21.49 -33.53 8.85
C ILE A 16 -22.87 -34.20 8.80
N VAL A 17 -22.94 -35.51 8.51
CA VAL A 17 -24.21 -36.24 8.46
C VAL A 17 -24.83 -36.29 9.85
N ASP A 18 -24.03 -36.56 10.87
CA ASP A 18 -24.47 -36.69 12.27
C ASP A 18 -24.92 -35.35 12.83
N VAL A 19 -24.24 -34.26 12.46
CA VAL A 19 -24.62 -32.91 12.86
C VAL A 19 -25.92 -32.47 12.20
N VAL A 20 -26.04 -32.64 10.89
CA VAL A 20 -27.23 -32.20 10.15
C VAL A 20 -28.46 -33.05 10.49
N SER A 21 -28.29 -34.35 10.77
CA SER A 21 -29.40 -35.27 11.07
C SER A 21 -30.13 -34.94 12.38
N GLU A 22 -29.54 -34.13 13.27
CA GLU A 22 -30.25 -33.65 14.47
C GLU A 22 -31.33 -32.62 14.16
N PHE A 23 -31.17 -31.87 13.07
CA PHE A 23 -32.07 -30.78 12.70
C PHE A 23 -32.99 -31.13 11.54
N VAL A 24 -32.54 -32.06 10.67
CA VAL A 24 -33.24 -32.40 9.43
C VAL A 24 -33.35 -33.91 9.31
N THR A 25 -34.57 -34.39 9.01
CA THR A 25 -34.76 -35.80 8.65
C THR A 25 -34.14 -36.07 7.27
N LEU A 26 -33.03 -36.81 7.26
CA LEU A 26 -32.31 -37.20 6.05
C LEU A 26 -32.68 -38.62 5.61
N ARG A 27 -32.79 -38.84 4.30
CA ARG A 27 -32.95 -40.15 3.67
C ARG A 27 -31.77 -40.43 2.75
N ARG A 28 -31.24 -41.65 2.82
CA ARG A 28 -30.10 -42.06 1.98
C ARG A 28 -30.54 -42.18 0.52
N ARG A 29 -29.80 -41.56 -0.39
CA ARG A 29 -29.99 -41.66 -1.84
C ARG A 29 -28.62 -41.83 -2.53
N GLY A 30 -28.25 -43.08 -2.75
CA GLY A 30 -26.93 -43.45 -3.24
C GLY A 30 -25.84 -43.20 -2.19
N VAL A 31 -24.82 -42.43 -2.57
CA VAL A 31 -23.68 -42.06 -1.70
C VAL A 31 -23.97 -40.83 -0.82
N ASN A 32 -25.04 -40.08 -1.11
CA ASN A 32 -25.43 -38.87 -0.39
C ASN A 32 -26.72 -39.08 0.41
N TYR A 33 -27.03 -38.11 1.26
CA TYR A 33 -28.27 -38.03 2.02
C TYR A 33 -29.09 -36.84 1.53
N ILE A 34 -30.42 -36.97 1.48
CA ILE A 34 -31.32 -35.91 1.03
C ILE A 34 -32.43 -35.69 2.05
N GLY A 35 -32.77 -34.42 2.31
CA GLY A 35 -33.87 -33.99 3.17
C GLY A 35 -34.52 -32.69 2.68
N LEU A 36 -35.49 -32.21 3.44
CA LEU A 36 -36.05 -30.86 3.27
C LEU A 36 -35.02 -29.85 3.78
N CYS A 37 -34.90 -28.72 3.10
CA CYS A 37 -34.00 -27.66 3.54
C CYS A 37 -34.46 -27.04 4.87
N PRO A 38 -33.57 -26.88 5.87
CA PRO A 38 -33.93 -26.21 7.12
C PRO A 38 -33.93 -24.67 7.00
N PHE A 39 -33.39 -24.13 5.91
CA PHE A 39 -33.16 -22.69 5.76
C PHE A 39 -34.22 -21.94 4.95
N HIS A 40 -35.14 -22.68 4.32
CA HIS A 40 -36.27 -22.12 3.58
C HIS A 40 -37.40 -23.17 3.50
N ASN A 41 -38.63 -22.71 3.36
CA ASN A 41 -39.79 -23.60 3.38
C ASN A 41 -40.05 -24.21 2.00
N GLU A 42 -39.92 -25.53 1.87
CA GLU A 42 -40.16 -26.28 0.63
C GLU A 42 -40.95 -27.57 0.89
N LYS A 43 -41.65 -28.07 -0.13
CA LYS A 43 -42.41 -29.34 -0.04
C LYS A 43 -41.67 -30.53 -0.66
N THR A 44 -40.66 -30.27 -1.48
CA THR A 44 -39.87 -31.28 -2.19
C THR A 44 -38.43 -31.27 -1.65
N PRO A 45 -37.86 -32.41 -1.22
CA PRO A 45 -36.50 -32.46 -0.69
C PRO A 45 -35.44 -31.98 -1.70
N SER A 46 -34.78 -30.86 -1.41
CA SER A 46 -33.69 -30.32 -2.24
C SER A 46 -32.36 -30.20 -1.49
N PHE A 47 -32.32 -30.53 -0.20
CA PHE A 47 -31.15 -30.40 0.64
C PHE A 47 -30.34 -31.69 0.64
N SER A 48 -29.10 -31.64 0.13
CA SER A 48 -28.21 -32.78 0.00
C SER A 48 -27.01 -32.66 0.95
N VAL A 49 -26.67 -33.76 1.63
CA VAL A 49 -25.50 -33.87 2.50
C VAL A 49 -24.57 -34.94 1.94
N SER A 50 -23.31 -34.57 1.71
CA SER A 50 -22.28 -35.44 1.14
C SER A 50 -21.27 -35.85 2.22
N PRO A 51 -21.31 -37.10 2.72
CA PRO A 51 -20.41 -37.55 3.78
C PRO A 51 -18.94 -37.48 3.35
N SER A 52 -18.65 -37.94 2.13
CA SER A 52 -17.29 -37.98 1.56
C SER A 52 -16.66 -36.60 1.33
N LYS A 53 -17.48 -35.56 1.21
CA LYS A 53 -17.03 -34.19 0.97
C LYS A 53 -17.14 -33.31 2.21
N GLY A 54 -17.72 -33.80 3.30
CA GLY A 54 -17.91 -33.02 4.53
C GLY A 54 -18.78 -31.77 4.37
N VAL A 55 -19.66 -31.71 3.35
CA VAL A 55 -20.47 -30.52 3.03
C VAL A 55 -21.95 -30.83 2.80
N CYS A 56 -22.80 -29.86 3.10
CA CYS A 56 -24.23 -29.85 2.81
C CYS A 56 -24.57 -28.73 1.82
N LYS A 57 -25.59 -28.93 0.99
CA LYS A 57 -26.05 -27.91 0.03
C LYS A 57 -27.51 -28.10 -0.30
N CYS A 58 -28.27 -27.01 -0.24
CA CYS A 58 -29.62 -26.92 -0.77
C CYS A 58 -29.56 -26.51 -2.24
N PHE A 59 -30.14 -27.34 -3.11
CA PHE A 59 -30.19 -27.05 -4.54
C PHE A 59 -31.31 -26.06 -4.90
N SER A 60 -32.30 -25.84 -4.02
CA SER A 60 -33.34 -24.83 -4.22
C SER A 60 -32.90 -23.42 -3.81
N CYS A 61 -32.36 -23.25 -2.60
CA CYS A 61 -32.01 -21.93 -2.05
C CYS A 61 -30.51 -21.61 -2.07
N GLY A 62 -29.67 -22.53 -2.55
CA GLY A 62 -28.21 -22.36 -2.67
C GLY A 62 -27.42 -22.41 -1.36
N LYS A 63 -28.09 -22.30 -0.20
CA LYS A 63 -27.44 -22.34 1.13
C LYS A 63 -26.79 -23.69 1.38
N GLY A 64 -25.57 -23.66 1.90
CA GLY A 64 -24.76 -24.85 2.09
C GLY A 64 -23.36 -24.51 2.57
N GLY A 65 -22.66 -25.48 3.13
CA GLY A 65 -21.31 -25.32 3.61
C GLY A 65 -20.84 -26.53 4.41
N ASN A 66 -19.70 -26.36 5.08
CA ASN A 66 -19.18 -27.34 6.02
C ASN A 66 -20.02 -27.37 7.30
N VAL A 67 -19.69 -28.30 8.19
CA VAL A 67 -20.43 -28.54 9.44
C VAL A 67 -20.54 -27.31 10.35
N VAL A 68 -19.50 -26.48 10.41
CA VAL A 68 -19.50 -25.24 11.20
C VAL A 68 -20.43 -24.21 10.57
N HIS A 69 -20.34 -24.02 9.25
CA HIS A 69 -21.18 -23.07 8.54
C HIS A 69 -22.66 -23.44 8.60
N PHE A 70 -22.98 -24.74 8.56
CA PHE A 70 -24.36 -25.21 8.77
C PHE A 70 -24.92 -24.75 10.12
N ILE A 71 -24.16 -24.93 11.21
CA ILE A 71 -24.58 -24.51 12.56
C ILE A 71 -24.65 -22.98 12.67
N MET A 72 -23.68 -22.26 12.08
CA MET A 72 -23.72 -20.79 12.05
C MET A 72 -25.01 -20.28 11.39
N GLU A 73 -25.39 -20.85 10.26
CA GLU A 73 -26.58 -20.43 9.52
C GLU A 73 -27.89 -20.93 10.15
N HIS A 74 -27.90 -22.12 10.73
CA HIS A 74 -29.10 -22.71 11.34
C HIS A 74 -29.43 -22.06 12.69
N GLU A 75 -28.44 -22.01 13.58
CA GLU A 75 -28.57 -21.50 14.95
C GLU A 75 -28.28 -20.00 15.05
N GLN A 76 -27.94 -19.35 13.93
CA GLN A 76 -27.56 -17.92 13.88
C GLN A 76 -26.39 -17.60 14.83
N LEU A 77 -25.43 -18.52 14.91
CA LEU A 77 -24.26 -18.42 15.79
C LEU A 77 -23.05 -17.84 15.05
N SER A 78 -22.20 -17.12 15.78
CA SER A 78 -20.87 -16.76 15.28
C SER A 78 -20.01 -18.01 15.11
N TYR A 79 -18.93 -17.91 14.31
CA TYR A 79 -18.00 -19.04 14.08
C TYR A 79 -17.47 -19.65 15.39
N TYR A 80 -17.17 -18.81 16.38
CA TYR A 80 -16.65 -19.25 17.68
C TYR A 80 -17.71 -19.96 18.53
N GLU A 81 -18.95 -19.45 18.52
CA GLU A 81 -20.08 -20.10 19.21
C GLU A 81 -20.46 -21.42 18.54
N ALA A 82 -20.39 -21.49 17.21
CA ALA A 82 -20.58 -22.73 16.46
C ALA A 82 -19.50 -23.78 16.79
N LEU A 83 -18.23 -23.37 16.93
CA LEU A 83 -17.16 -24.26 17.39
C LEU A 83 -17.37 -24.73 18.83
N LYS A 84 -17.83 -23.86 19.74
CA LYS A 84 -18.19 -24.23 21.12
C LYS A 84 -19.34 -25.23 21.16
N TRP A 85 -20.35 -25.02 20.33
CA TRP A 85 -21.49 -25.92 20.21
C TRP A 85 -21.04 -27.31 19.74
N LEU A 86 -20.21 -27.37 18.69
CA LEU A 86 -19.65 -28.63 18.18
C LEU A 86 -18.75 -29.32 19.20
N ALA A 87 -17.88 -28.58 19.89
CA ALA A 87 -17.01 -29.15 20.91
C ALA A 87 -17.80 -29.76 22.07
N LYS A 88 -18.86 -29.09 22.53
CA LYS A 88 -19.78 -29.63 23.55
C LYS A 88 -20.44 -30.92 23.09
N LYS A 89 -20.89 -30.97 21.84
CA LYS A 89 -21.54 -32.15 21.25
C LYS A 89 -20.61 -33.36 21.19
N TYR A 90 -19.37 -33.17 20.75
CA TYR A 90 -18.38 -34.24 20.63
C TYR A 90 -17.56 -34.45 21.91
N ASN A 91 -17.96 -33.81 23.01
CA ASN A 91 -17.28 -33.87 24.30
C ASN A 91 -15.77 -33.57 24.21
N ILE A 92 -15.42 -32.61 23.36
CA ILE A 92 -14.05 -32.10 23.19
C ILE A 92 -13.86 -30.96 24.18
N GLU A 93 -12.94 -31.17 25.11
CA GLU A 93 -12.58 -30.16 26.10
C GLU A 93 -11.92 -28.96 25.40
N ILE A 94 -12.63 -27.83 25.35
CA ILE A 94 -12.02 -26.56 24.95
C ILE A 94 -11.24 -26.05 26.14
N LYS A 95 -9.91 -26.12 26.05
CA LYS A 95 -9.04 -25.39 26.97
C LYS A 95 -9.11 -23.93 26.62
N GLU A 96 -10.04 -23.21 27.25
CA GLU A 96 -10.10 -21.77 27.17
C GLU A 96 -8.81 -21.22 27.77
N ARG A 97 -7.88 -20.77 26.92
CA ARG A 97 -6.82 -19.91 27.40
C ARG A 97 -7.51 -18.63 27.88
N GLU A 98 -7.46 -18.36 29.17
CA GLU A 98 -7.77 -17.03 29.68
C GLU A 98 -6.90 -16.06 28.89
N LEU A 99 -7.54 -15.12 28.19
CA LEU A 99 -6.82 -14.06 27.51
C LEU A 99 -5.94 -13.39 28.56
N THR A 100 -4.66 -13.19 28.24
CA THR A 100 -3.80 -12.38 29.10
C THR A 100 -4.45 -11.00 29.26
N ASP A 101 -4.14 -10.29 30.34
CA ASP A 101 -4.72 -8.96 30.54
C ASP A 101 -4.44 -8.03 29.35
N GLU A 102 -3.30 -8.20 28.70
CA GLU A 102 -2.90 -7.53 27.45
C GLU A 102 -3.82 -7.89 26.27
N GLU A 103 -4.18 -9.17 26.11
CA GLU A 103 -5.09 -9.61 25.05
C GLU A 103 -6.55 -9.20 25.30
N LYS A 104 -6.98 -9.18 26.57
CA LYS A 104 -8.29 -8.63 26.97
C LYS A 104 -8.35 -7.14 26.65
N GLN A 105 -7.29 -6.39 26.96
CA GLN A 105 -7.18 -4.96 26.64
C GLN A 105 -7.17 -4.72 25.13
N ALA A 106 -6.41 -5.50 24.35
CA ALA A 106 -6.39 -5.39 22.90
C ALA A 106 -7.75 -5.71 22.27
N HIS A 107 -8.47 -6.72 22.78
CA HIS A 107 -9.82 -7.05 22.34
C HIS A 107 -10.81 -5.93 22.65
N SER A 108 -10.81 -5.45 23.90
CA SER A 108 -11.64 -4.34 24.35
C SER A 108 -11.39 -3.05 23.56
N LEU A 109 -10.12 -2.78 23.22
CA LEU A 109 -9.72 -1.70 22.33
C LEU A 109 -10.35 -1.87 20.95
N ARG A 110 -10.18 -3.02 20.29
CA ARG A 110 -10.77 -3.27 18.96
C ARG A 110 -12.28 -3.09 18.96
N GLU A 111 -12.97 -3.60 19.97
CA GLU A 111 -14.43 -3.42 20.12
C GLU A 111 -14.80 -1.95 20.24
N SER A 112 -14.06 -1.18 21.04
CA SER A 112 -14.27 0.27 21.18
C SER A 112 -14.10 1.00 19.84
N LEU A 113 -13.10 0.63 19.03
CA LEU A 113 -12.90 1.20 17.70
C LEU A 113 -14.06 0.89 16.75
N PHE A 114 -14.59 -0.34 16.77
CA PHE A 114 -15.78 -0.70 15.97
C PHE A 114 -17.02 0.12 16.38
N VAL A 115 -17.25 0.30 17.68
CA VAL A 115 -18.38 1.09 18.18
C VAL A 115 -18.27 2.55 17.73
N VAL A 116 -17.07 3.13 17.77
CA VAL A 116 -16.81 4.51 17.34
C VAL A 116 -17.01 4.68 15.84
N ASN A 117 -16.55 3.74 15.02
CA ASN A 117 -16.82 3.75 13.58
C ASN A 117 -18.30 3.58 13.26
N GLN A 118 -19.01 2.71 13.99
CA GLN A 118 -20.45 2.54 13.82
C GLN A 118 -21.19 3.85 14.10
N PHE A 119 -20.86 4.52 15.22
CA PHE A 119 -21.38 5.85 15.53
C PHE A 119 -21.09 6.87 14.43
N ALA A 120 -19.86 6.90 13.92
CA ALA A 120 -19.49 7.84 12.85
C ALA A 120 -20.29 7.60 11.57
N SER A 121 -20.52 6.34 11.19
CA SER A 121 -21.38 6.00 10.04
C SER A 121 -22.81 6.51 10.23
N GLU A 122 -23.40 6.28 11.40
CA GLU A 122 -24.75 6.75 11.74
C GLU A 122 -24.82 8.28 11.73
N TYR A 123 -23.79 8.94 12.27
CA TYR A 123 -23.67 10.40 12.23
C TYR A 123 -23.62 10.94 10.79
N PHE A 124 -22.76 10.37 9.93
CA PHE A 124 -22.66 10.85 8.54
C PHE A 124 -23.93 10.60 7.74
N GLN A 125 -24.62 9.47 7.98
CA GLN A 125 -25.93 9.20 7.38
C GLN A 125 -26.97 10.22 7.88
N ASP A 126 -27.05 10.46 9.19
CA ASP A 126 -27.96 11.44 9.78
C ASP A 126 -27.74 12.84 9.19
N ILE A 127 -26.48 13.27 9.06
CA ILE A 127 -26.15 14.53 8.39
C ILE A 127 -26.65 14.51 6.94
N LEU A 128 -26.37 13.46 6.16
CA LEU A 128 -26.82 13.38 4.77
C LEU A 128 -28.35 13.53 4.62
N TYR A 129 -29.13 12.90 5.50
CA TYR A 129 -30.59 12.85 5.40
C TYR A 129 -31.30 14.01 6.10
N ASN A 130 -30.78 14.52 7.22
CA ASN A 130 -31.50 15.41 8.13
C ASN A 130 -30.86 16.80 8.25
N ASN A 131 -29.62 17.01 7.80
CA ASN A 131 -28.97 18.31 7.81
C ASN A 131 -29.19 19.06 6.48
N ILE A 132 -29.36 20.39 6.56
CA ILE A 132 -29.57 21.26 5.39
C ILE A 132 -28.42 21.13 4.38
N ASP A 133 -27.16 21.13 4.83
CA ASP A 133 -26.00 20.99 3.96
C ASP A 133 -25.84 19.56 3.44
N GLY A 134 -26.19 18.57 4.26
CA GLY A 134 -26.24 17.18 3.83
C GLY A 134 -27.20 16.97 2.67
N GLN A 135 -28.42 17.51 2.75
CA GLN A 135 -29.39 17.43 1.66
C GLN A 135 -28.98 18.30 0.45
N ARG A 136 -28.63 19.56 0.69
CA ARG A 136 -28.36 20.52 -0.39
C ARG A 136 -27.09 20.19 -1.18
N ILE A 137 -26.04 19.72 -0.50
CA ILE A 137 -24.72 19.49 -1.10
C ILE A 137 -24.51 17.99 -1.32
N GLY A 138 -24.55 17.20 -0.26
CA GLY A 138 -24.26 15.76 -0.29
C GLY A 138 -25.27 14.97 -1.14
N MET A 139 -26.56 15.06 -0.79
CA MET A 139 -27.62 14.30 -1.46
C MET A 139 -27.80 14.75 -2.92
N THR A 140 -27.78 16.06 -3.19
CA THR A 140 -27.81 16.60 -4.55
C THR A 140 -26.67 16.03 -5.40
N TYR A 141 -25.46 15.93 -4.85
CA TYR A 141 -24.33 15.35 -5.55
C TYR A 141 -24.53 13.84 -5.83
N LEU A 142 -24.93 13.07 -4.81
CA LEU A 142 -25.15 11.61 -4.96
C LEU A 142 -26.25 11.30 -5.99
N ARG A 143 -27.36 12.04 -5.94
CA ARG A 143 -28.44 11.93 -6.93
C ARG A 143 -28.04 12.48 -8.31
N GLY A 144 -27.22 13.53 -8.36
CA GLY A 144 -26.64 14.04 -9.61
C GLY A 144 -25.68 13.05 -10.27
N ARG A 145 -25.07 12.15 -9.50
CA ARG A 145 -24.36 10.96 -9.97
C ARG A 145 -25.29 9.82 -10.41
N GLY A 146 -26.60 9.96 -10.25
CA GLY A 146 -27.59 8.96 -10.64
C GLY A 146 -27.80 7.87 -9.59
N PHE A 147 -27.27 7.99 -8.37
CA PHE A 147 -27.54 7.02 -7.31
C PHE A 147 -28.97 7.16 -6.80
N ARG A 148 -29.69 6.05 -6.76
CA ARG A 148 -31.04 5.95 -6.21
C ARG A 148 -30.98 5.90 -4.69
N ASP A 149 -32.00 6.44 -4.04
CA ASP A 149 -32.10 6.51 -2.57
C ASP A 149 -32.01 5.14 -1.89
N ASP A 150 -32.54 4.07 -2.51
CA ASP A 150 -32.42 2.70 -1.99
C ASP A 150 -30.96 2.23 -1.95
N ILE A 151 -30.16 2.61 -2.95
CA ILE A 151 -28.74 2.28 -3.04
C ILE A 151 -27.91 3.14 -2.08
N ILE A 152 -28.20 4.44 -1.99
CA ILE A 152 -27.57 5.35 -1.02
C ILE A 152 -27.75 4.81 0.40
N LYS A 153 -28.97 4.36 0.74
CA LYS A 153 -29.28 3.75 2.03
C LYS A 153 -28.62 2.39 2.22
N LYS A 154 -28.65 1.51 1.20
CA LYS A 154 -28.03 0.17 1.25
C LYS A 154 -26.53 0.24 1.54
N PHE A 155 -25.82 1.13 0.85
CA PHE A 155 -24.39 1.34 1.03
C PHE A 155 -24.04 2.26 2.22
N GLN A 156 -25.05 2.73 2.96
CA GLN A 156 -24.88 3.58 4.15
C GLN A 156 -24.07 4.85 3.85
N LEU A 157 -24.25 5.42 2.65
CA LEU A 157 -23.53 6.62 2.26
C LEU A 157 -23.90 7.79 3.18
N GLY A 158 -22.94 8.68 3.41
CA GLY A 158 -23.11 9.79 4.34
C GLY A 158 -22.51 11.09 3.82
N TYR A 159 -22.61 12.14 4.63
CA TYR A 159 -22.00 13.43 4.38
C TYR A 159 -21.36 13.96 5.65
N SER A 160 -20.21 14.61 5.48
CA SER A 160 -19.52 15.34 6.53
C SER A 160 -19.49 16.82 6.15
N THR A 161 -19.98 17.67 7.06
CA THR A 161 -20.06 19.12 6.87
C THR A 161 -18.69 19.75 6.69
N ASP A 162 -18.63 20.95 6.14
CA ASP A 162 -17.40 21.75 6.01
C ASP A 162 -16.77 22.18 7.35
N ASN A 163 -17.58 22.14 8.42
CA ASN A 163 -17.11 22.38 9.77
C ASN A 163 -16.08 21.31 10.19
N ARG A 164 -14.94 21.76 10.71
CA ARG A 164 -13.73 20.95 10.87
C ARG A 164 -13.66 20.18 12.19
N ASP A 165 -14.69 20.24 13.02
CA ASP A 165 -14.74 19.59 14.34
C ASP A 165 -16.15 19.08 14.71
N ALA A 166 -17.07 19.02 13.74
CA ALA A 166 -18.47 18.73 14.00
C ALA A 166 -18.68 17.29 14.50
N LEU A 167 -18.02 16.31 13.86
CA LEU A 167 -18.02 14.92 14.31
C LEU A 167 -17.33 14.81 15.68
N ALA A 168 -16.15 15.41 15.82
CA ALA A 168 -15.41 15.42 17.09
C ALA A 168 -16.27 15.92 18.26
N ARG A 169 -16.92 17.08 18.12
CA ARG A 169 -17.80 17.64 19.16
C ARG A 169 -19.00 16.74 19.44
N ALA A 170 -19.65 16.21 18.41
CA ALA A 170 -20.79 15.30 18.58
C ALA A 170 -20.39 14.01 19.30
N ALA A 171 -19.22 13.45 18.98
CA ALA A 171 -18.69 12.25 19.61
C ALA A 171 -18.38 12.48 21.09
N LEU A 172 -17.68 13.57 21.43
CA LEU A 172 -17.33 13.91 22.81
C LEU A 172 -18.59 14.17 23.66
N GLN A 173 -19.60 14.85 23.10
CA GLN A 173 -20.89 15.06 23.79
C GLN A 173 -21.64 13.75 24.08
N LYS A 174 -21.49 12.73 23.23
CA LYS A 174 -22.04 11.39 23.47
C LYS A 174 -21.17 10.50 24.38
N GLY A 175 -20.05 11.02 24.90
CA GLY A 175 -19.18 10.31 25.84
C GLY A 175 -18.13 9.42 25.19
N TYR A 176 -17.91 9.50 23.87
CA TYR A 176 -16.80 8.81 23.22
C TYR A 176 -15.46 9.46 23.62
N LYS A 177 -14.43 8.62 23.78
CA LYS A 177 -13.09 9.11 24.11
C LYS A 177 -12.37 9.60 22.86
N GLU A 178 -11.71 10.75 22.99
CA GLU A 178 -10.90 11.35 21.91
C GLU A 178 -9.85 10.37 21.34
N ASP A 179 -9.19 9.60 22.19
CA ASP A 179 -8.16 8.64 21.79
C ASP A 179 -8.68 7.64 20.74
N PHE A 180 -9.94 7.21 20.84
CA PHE A 180 -10.53 6.30 19.86
C PHE A 180 -10.87 7.00 18.54
N LEU A 181 -11.23 8.29 18.55
CA LEU A 181 -11.46 9.07 17.33
C LEU A 181 -10.16 9.27 16.55
N VAL A 182 -9.03 9.44 17.25
CA VAL A 182 -7.71 9.54 16.62
C VAL A 182 -7.24 8.17 16.12
N LYS A 183 -7.37 7.11 16.92
CA LYS A 183 -6.94 5.74 16.55
C LYS A 183 -7.74 5.14 15.39
N THR A 184 -9.03 5.47 15.26
CA THR A 184 -9.84 5.10 14.08
C THR A 184 -9.52 5.96 12.84
N GLY A 185 -8.75 7.03 13.00
CA GLY A 185 -8.42 7.97 11.94
C GLY A 185 -9.57 8.88 11.51
N LEU A 186 -10.70 8.87 12.23
CA LEU A 186 -11.83 9.78 12.01
C LEU A 186 -11.44 11.24 12.29
N CYS A 187 -10.58 11.43 13.28
CA CYS A 187 -10.01 12.72 13.64
C CYS A 187 -8.48 12.67 13.63
N TYR A 188 -7.85 13.84 13.60
CA TYR A 188 -6.40 14.00 13.79
C TYR A 188 -6.13 15.21 14.69
N ARG A 189 -4.99 15.18 15.39
CA ARG A 189 -4.51 16.31 16.18
C ARG A 189 -3.60 17.18 15.34
N LYS A 190 -3.73 18.49 15.49
CA LYS A 190 -2.75 19.46 15.02
C LYS A 190 -1.64 19.65 16.05
N GLU A 191 -0.56 20.33 15.65
CA GLU A 191 0.56 20.69 16.55
C GLU A 191 0.11 21.52 17.75
N ASP A 192 -0.93 22.35 17.58
CA ASP A 192 -1.55 23.15 18.64
C ASP A 192 -2.45 22.34 19.60
N GLY A 193 -2.51 21.01 19.42
CA GLY A 193 -3.35 20.10 20.21
C GLY A 193 -4.83 20.09 19.79
N THR A 194 -5.24 20.90 18.80
CA THR A 194 -6.64 20.94 18.37
C THR A 194 -7.03 19.67 17.63
N LEU A 195 -8.17 19.10 18.02
CA LEU A 195 -8.77 17.94 17.37
C LEU A 195 -9.57 18.39 16.14
N ARG A 196 -9.33 17.75 15.00
CA ARG A 196 -10.00 18.07 13.72
C ARG A 196 -10.55 16.82 13.06
N ASP A 197 -11.73 16.96 12.47
CA ASP A 197 -12.34 15.92 11.65
C ASP A 197 -11.49 15.70 10.39
N ARG A 198 -11.26 14.45 9.98
CA ARG A 198 -10.51 14.15 8.75
C ARG A 198 -11.33 14.41 7.48
N PHE A 199 -12.61 14.11 7.55
CA PHE A 199 -13.47 14.02 6.37
C PHE A 199 -14.34 15.26 6.12
N TRP A 200 -14.02 16.41 6.73
CA TRP A 200 -14.81 17.64 6.57
C TRP A 200 -15.05 18.00 5.09
N GLY A 201 -16.28 18.40 4.78
CA GLY A 201 -16.72 18.85 3.46
C GLY A 201 -16.81 17.75 2.39
N ARG A 202 -17.02 16.48 2.79
CA ARG A 202 -16.96 15.33 1.89
C ARG A 202 -18.19 14.44 1.95
N VAL A 203 -18.48 13.81 0.82
CA VAL A 203 -19.36 12.62 0.77
C VAL A 203 -18.59 11.43 1.26
N ILE A 204 -19.24 10.62 2.10
CA ILE A 204 -18.63 9.52 2.83
C ILE A 204 -19.09 8.18 2.25
N PHE A 205 -18.11 7.29 2.05
CA PHE A 205 -18.26 5.92 1.57
C PHE A 205 -17.74 4.97 2.66
N PRO A 206 -18.59 4.33 3.46
CA PRO A 206 -18.14 3.42 4.51
C PRO A 206 -17.54 2.13 3.94
N VAL A 207 -16.40 1.72 4.49
CA VAL A 207 -15.72 0.46 4.16
C VAL A 207 -16.16 -0.61 5.14
N HIS A 208 -16.66 -1.72 4.61
CA HIS A 208 -17.24 -2.81 5.38
C HIS A 208 -16.33 -4.04 5.31
N THR A 209 -16.17 -4.73 6.44
CA THR A 209 -15.62 -6.08 6.45
C THR A 209 -16.56 -7.06 5.76
N ILE A 210 -16.10 -8.29 5.53
CA ILE A 210 -16.94 -9.41 5.06
C ILE A 210 -18.19 -9.62 5.94
N SER A 211 -18.11 -9.34 7.24
CA SER A 211 -19.24 -9.48 8.18
C SER A 211 -20.15 -8.25 8.25
N GLY A 212 -19.80 -7.16 7.57
CA GLY A 212 -20.59 -5.93 7.53
C GLY A 212 -20.24 -4.92 8.62
N LYS A 213 -19.19 -5.17 9.42
CA LYS A 213 -18.69 -4.18 10.38
C LYS A 213 -17.99 -3.05 9.64
N ILE A 214 -18.15 -1.82 10.12
CA ILE A 214 -17.54 -0.63 9.51
C ILE A 214 -16.14 -0.43 10.08
N VAL A 215 -15.14 -0.44 9.21
CA VAL A 215 -13.71 -0.39 9.58
C VAL A 215 -13.02 0.89 9.16
N ALA A 216 -13.51 1.54 8.11
CA ALA A 216 -12.91 2.75 7.57
C ALA A 216 -13.94 3.54 6.74
N PHE A 217 -13.50 4.70 6.27
CA PHE A 217 -14.28 5.57 5.42
C PHE A 217 -13.42 6.10 4.26
N GLY A 218 -14.01 6.12 3.06
CA GLY A 218 -13.56 6.94 1.95
C GLY A 218 -14.34 8.26 1.94
N GLY A 219 -13.69 9.35 1.53
CA GLY A 219 -14.27 10.68 1.53
C GLY A 219 -13.95 11.45 0.23
N ARG A 220 -14.97 11.85 -0.51
CA ARG A 220 -14.82 12.63 -1.75
C ARG A 220 -15.12 14.11 -1.54
N VAL A 221 -14.21 15.00 -1.95
CA VAL A 221 -14.44 16.47 -1.92
C VAL A 221 -15.55 16.86 -2.89
N LEU A 222 -16.45 17.74 -2.45
CA LEU A 222 -17.49 18.33 -3.30
C LEU A 222 -17.27 19.81 -3.67
N SER A 223 -16.55 20.59 -2.85
CA SER A 223 -16.59 22.06 -2.95
C SER A 223 -15.47 22.65 -3.82
N ALA A 224 -15.80 23.73 -4.54
CA ALA A 224 -14.83 24.63 -5.20
C ALA A 224 -14.10 25.57 -4.21
N ALA A 225 -14.58 25.74 -2.97
CA ALA A 225 -13.86 26.41 -1.89
C ALA A 225 -12.67 25.57 -1.38
N THR A 226 -12.57 24.34 -1.87
CA THR A 226 -11.51 23.37 -1.61
C THR A 226 -10.52 23.33 -2.78
N LYS A 227 -10.39 24.43 -3.54
CA LYS A 227 -9.49 24.62 -4.70
C LYS A 227 -8.00 24.36 -4.41
N ASN A 228 -7.60 24.30 -3.14
CA ASN A 228 -6.24 23.98 -2.69
C ASN A 228 -6.09 22.56 -2.11
N VAL A 229 -7.09 21.67 -2.21
CA VAL A 229 -6.92 20.27 -1.84
C VAL A 229 -6.58 19.46 -3.09
N GLN A 230 -5.30 19.12 -3.21
CA GLN A 230 -4.72 18.38 -4.34
C GLN A 230 -5.30 16.96 -4.51
N MET A 231 -5.99 16.41 -3.50
CA MET A 231 -6.49 15.03 -3.50
C MET A 231 -8.04 14.96 -3.49
N LYS A 232 -8.62 14.51 -4.62
CA LYS A 232 -10.06 14.35 -4.84
C LYS A 232 -10.72 13.39 -3.85
N TYR A 233 -9.98 12.36 -3.40
CA TYR A 233 -10.41 11.36 -2.42
C TYR A 233 -9.44 11.30 -1.24
N VAL A 234 -9.98 11.03 -0.05
CA VAL A 234 -9.21 10.76 1.17
C VAL A 234 -9.79 9.50 1.81
N ASN A 235 -8.93 8.56 2.19
CA ASN A 235 -9.34 7.36 2.91
C ASN A 235 -8.89 7.45 4.37
N SER A 236 -9.51 6.66 5.24
CA SER A 236 -8.97 6.41 6.58
C SER A 236 -7.52 5.91 6.48
N PRO A 237 -6.64 6.32 7.41
CA PRO A 237 -5.31 5.74 7.56
C PRO A 237 -5.39 4.28 8.06
N GLU A 238 -4.28 3.56 8.00
CA GLU A 238 -4.14 2.25 8.67
C GLU A 238 -4.51 2.38 10.15
N SER A 239 -5.20 1.36 10.68
CA SER A 239 -5.55 1.26 12.10
C SER A 239 -5.68 -0.20 12.52
N GLU A 240 -5.87 -0.42 13.81
CA GLU A 240 -5.96 -1.78 14.35
C GLU A 240 -7.12 -2.56 13.75
N ILE A 241 -8.20 -1.88 13.35
CA ILE A 241 -9.37 -2.52 12.74
C ILE A 241 -9.41 -2.39 11.21
N TYR A 242 -8.49 -1.66 10.58
CA TYR A 242 -8.50 -1.42 9.15
C TYR A 242 -7.11 -1.50 8.53
N HIS A 243 -6.96 -2.46 7.62
CA HIS A 243 -5.78 -2.60 6.77
C HIS A 243 -6.19 -2.51 5.30
N LYS A 244 -5.74 -1.46 4.61
CA LYS A 244 -6.15 -1.18 3.23
C LYS A 244 -5.76 -2.33 2.28
N SER A 245 -4.64 -2.99 2.54
CA SER A 245 -4.17 -4.17 1.79
C SER A 245 -4.98 -5.44 2.04
N LYS A 246 -5.96 -5.45 2.94
CA LYS A 246 -6.78 -6.65 3.27
C LYS A 246 -8.26 -6.46 3.02
N GLU A 247 -8.70 -5.24 2.77
CA GLU A 247 -10.11 -4.91 2.58
C GLU A 247 -10.41 -4.61 1.11
N LEU A 248 -11.59 -5.01 0.68
CA LEU A 248 -12.15 -4.73 -0.65
C LEU A 248 -13.48 -4.03 -0.47
N TYR A 249 -13.63 -2.84 -1.05
CA TYR A 249 -14.91 -2.16 -0.97
C TYR A 249 -15.99 -2.93 -1.73
N GLY A 250 -17.20 -2.96 -1.19
CA GLY A 250 -18.32 -3.73 -1.74
C GLY A 250 -18.37 -5.19 -1.33
N ILE A 251 -17.30 -5.77 -0.76
CA ILE A 251 -17.22 -7.22 -0.48
C ILE A 251 -18.39 -7.75 0.37
N PHE A 252 -18.83 -6.97 1.36
CA PHE A 252 -19.98 -7.31 2.21
C PHE A 252 -21.25 -7.54 1.40
N PHE A 253 -21.51 -6.67 0.42
CA PHE A 253 -22.69 -6.72 -0.45
C PHE A 253 -22.50 -7.75 -1.58
N ALA A 254 -21.28 -7.90 -2.08
CA ALA A 254 -20.97 -8.72 -3.24
C ALA A 254 -20.83 -10.21 -2.94
N LYS A 255 -20.38 -10.60 -1.73
CA LYS A 255 -20.02 -12.01 -1.40
C LYS A 255 -21.06 -13.05 -1.81
N GLN A 256 -22.36 -12.77 -1.62
CA GLN A 256 -23.42 -13.72 -1.97
C GLN A 256 -23.61 -13.82 -3.48
N ALA A 257 -23.50 -12.70 -4.20
CA ALA A 257 -23.59 -12.67 -5.65
C ALA A 257 -22.36 -13.33 -6.30
N ILE A 258 -21.17 -13.10 -5.74
CA ILE A 258 -19.91 -13.74 -6.18
C ILE A 258 -20.04 -15.26 -6.14
N VAL A 259 -20.46 -15.82 -5.01
CA VAL A 259 -20.63 -17.28 -4.86
C VAL A 259 -21.73 -17.83 -5.78
N ARG A 260 -22.84 -17.10 -5.93
CA ARG A 260 -23.99 -17.55 -6.73
C ARG A 260 -23.68 -17.58 -8.22
N GLN A 261 -22.95 -16.58 -8.72
CA GLN A 261 -22.58 -16.44 -10.13
C GLN A 261 -21.22 -17.08 -10.44
N ASP A 262 -20.50 -17.55 -9.42
CA ASP A 262 -19.12 -18.05 -9.50
C ASP A 262 -18.20 -17.11 -10.30
N ARG A 263 -18.31 -15.80 -10.04
CA ARG A 263 -17.56 -14.75 -10.73
C ARG A 263 -17.48 -13.50 -9.87
N CYS A 264 -16.32 -12.86 -9.84
CA CYS A 264 -16.10 -11.57 -9.18
C CYS A 264 -15.68 -10.52 -10.22
N PHE A 265 -16.30 -9.35 -10.20
CA PHE A 265 -15.85 -8.18 -10.96
C PHE A 265 -14.95 -7.31 -10.10
N LEU A 266 -13.77 -6.96 -10.62
CA LEU A 266 -12.84 -6.04 -9.96
C LEU A 266 -12.80 -4.71 -10.73
N VAL A 267 -13.08 -3.62 -10.01
CA VAL A 267 -13.02 -2.24 -10.51
C VAL A 267 -12.15 -1.37 -9.59
N GLU A 268 -11.89 -0.12 -9.97
CA GLU A 268 -10.96 0.74 -9.25
C GLU A 268 -11.59 1.46 -8.05
N GLY A 269 -12.78 2.04 -8.23
CA GLY A 269 -13.37 3.01 -7.32
C GLY A 269 -14.65 2.58 -6.62
N TYR A 270 -14.98 3.33 -5.57
CA TYR A 270 -16.24 3.18 -4.83
C TYR A 270 -17.47 3.40 -5.70
N THR A 271 -17.40 4.43 -6.57
CA THR A 271 -18.51 4.82 -7.43
C THR A 271 -18.82 3.74 -8.46
N ASP A 272 -17.81 3.07 -8.97
CA ASP A 272 -17.92 1.98 -9.93
C ASP A 272 -18.68 0.80 -9.32
N VAL A 273 -18.29 0.39 -8.11
CA VAL A 273 -18.98 -0.64 -7.34
C VAL A 273 -20.44 -0.28 -7.13
N ILE A 274 -20.73 0.94 -6.71
CA ILE A 274 -22.11 1.38 -6.43
C ILE A 274 -22.94 1.42 -7.72
N SER A 275 -22.41 1.96 -8.82
CA SER A 275 -23.09 2.08 -10.10
C SER A 275 -23.34 0.72 -10.77
N MET A 276 -22.35 -0.17 -10.74
CA MET A 276 -22.51 -1.54 -11.22
C MET A 276 -23.53 -2.31 -10.39
N HIS A 277 -23.44 -2.22 -9.05
CA HIS A 277 -24.41 -2.84 -8.16
C HIS A 277 -25.82 -2.28 -8.41
N GLN A 278 -25.96 -0.97 -8.60
CA GLN A 278 -27.24 -0.33 -8.91
C GLN A 278 -27.85 -0.85 -10.22
N SER A 279 -27.00 -1.20 -11.18
CA SER A 279 -27.35 -1.77 -12.49
C SER A 279 -27.59 -3.28 -12.45
N GLY A 280 -27.65 -3.89 -11.26
CA GLY A 280 -27.93 -5.32 -11.08
C GLY A 280 -26.69 -6.22 -11.12
N ILE A 281 -25.50 -5.67 -11.34
CA ILE A 281 -24.24 -6.40 -11.28
C ILE A 281 -23.71 -6.32 -9.85
N GLU A 282 -24.23 -7.19 -8.98
CA GLU A 282 -23.96 -7.13 -7.54
C GLU A 282 -22.63 -7.80 -7.13
N ASN A 283 -22.05 -8.64 -7.98
CA ASN A 283 -20.82 -9.40 -7.71
C ASN A 283 -19.54 -8.60 -8.00
N VAL A 284 -19.49 -7.33 -7.57
CA VAL A 284 -18.43 -6.35 -7.87
C VAL A 284 -17.74 -5.83 -6.62
N VAL A 285 -16.41 -5.68 -6.68
CA VAL A 285 -15.57 -5.16 -5.60
C VAL A 285 -14.51 -4.19 -6.11
N ALA A 286 -13.96 -3.34 -5.23
CA ALA A 286 -12.89 -2.40 -5.59
C ALA A 286 -11.73 -2.36 -4.59
N SER A 287 -10.51 -2.19 -5.11
CA SER A 287 -9.30 -1.95 -4.31
C SER A 287 -9.24 -0.53 -3.72
N SER A 288 -10.11 0.39 -4.18
CA SER A 288 -10.44 1.64 -3.48
C SER A 288 -9.28 2.62 -3.30
N GLY A 289 -8.60 2.92 -4.40
CA GLY A 289 -7.49 3.88 -4.44
C GLY A 289 -6.17 3.32 -3.89
N THR A 290 -5.96 2.02 -4.02
CA THR A 290 -4.65 1.34 -3.86
C THR A 290 -4.41 0.40 -5.02
N ALA A 291 -3.13 0.13 -5.29
CA ALA A 291 -2.75 -1.02 -6.08
C ALA A 291 -3.34 -2.30 -5.45
N LEU A 292 -3.79 -3.23 -6.29
CA LEU A 292 -4.27 -4.54 -5.88
C LEU A 292 -3.17 -5.28 -5.11
N THR A 293 -3.55 -6.03 -4.07
CA THR A 293 -2.62 -6.77 -3.20
C THR A 293 -2.95 -8.26 -3.14
N SER A 294 -1.95 -9.11 -2.87
CA SER A 294 -2.16 -10.56 -2.76
C SER A 294 -3.17 -10.95 -1.69
N ASP A 295 -3.25 -10.21 -0.57
CA ASP A 295 -4.21 -10.49 0.50
C ASP A 295 -5.66 -10.20 0.06
N GLN A 296 -5.88 -9.13 -0.73
CA GLN A 296 -7.18 -8.87 -1.37
C GLN A 296 -7.53 -9.95 -2.40
N ILE A 297 -6.55 -10.41 -3.19
CA ILE A 297 -6.77 -11.49 -4.15
C ILE A 297 -7.18 -12.78 -3.44
N ARG A 298 -6.46 -13.16 -2.36
CA ARG A 298 -6.81 -14.31 -1.52
C ARG A 298 -8.19 -14.16 -0.89
N LEU A 299 -8.59 -12.93 -0.54
CA LEU A 299 -9.93 -12.68 -0.04
C LEU A 299 -10.99 -13.02 -1.11
N ILE A 300 -10.79 -12.63 -2.37
CA ILE A 300 -11.68 -13.00 -3.48
C ILE A 300 -11.65 -14.51 -3.72
N HIS A 301 -10.45 -15.11 -3.72
CA HIS A 301 -10.20 -16.54 -3.96
C HIS A 301 -10.96 -17.45 -2.97
N ARG A 302 -11.33 -16.95 -1.78
CA ARG A 302 -12.19 -17.68 -0.83
C ARG A 302 -13.62 -17.91 -1.33
N PHE A 303 -14.10 -17.08 -2.27
CA PHE A 303 -15.47 -17.10 -2.76
C PHE A 303 -15.60 -17.63 -4.20
N THR A 304 -14.60 -17.39 -5.04
CA THR A 304 -14.55 -17.88 -6.42
C THR A 304 -13.11 -17.87 -6.94
N ASN A 305 -12.81 -18.72 -7.91
CA ASN A 305 -11.56 -18.66 -8.66
C ASN A 305 -11.68 -17.75 -9.89
N ASN A 306 -12.89 -17.35 -10.28
CA ASN A 306 -13.12 -16.61 -11.52
C ASN A 306 -13.23 -15.11 -11.26
N ILE A 307 -12.39 -14.33 -11.92
CA ILE A 307 -12.37 -12.88 -11.81
C ILE A 307 -12.39 -12.24 -13.19
N THR A 308 -13.23 -11.22 -13.36
CA THR A 308 -13.20 -10.36 -14.53
C THR A 308 -12.77 -8.98 -14.07
N VAL A 309 -11.65 -8.48 -14.58
CA VAL A 309 -11.21 -7.12 -14.27
C VAL A 309 -11.78 -6.16 -15.31
N LEU A 310 -12.49 -5.13 -14.85
CA LEU A 310 -13.04 -4.06 -15.69
C LEU A 310 -12.13 -2.84 -15.54
N TYR A 311 -11.60 -2.38 -16.67
CA TYR A 311 -10.75 -1.20 -16.73
C TYR A 311 -11.41 -0.08 -17.52
N ASP A 312 -11.03 1.13 -17.16
CA ASP A 312 -11.26 2.32 -17.95
C ASP A 312 -10.57 2.14 -19.31
N GLY A 313 -11.20 2.63 -20.38
CA GLY A 313 -10.65 2.53 -21.74
C GLY A 313 -9.43 3.43 -22.00
N ASP A 314 -8.74 3.92 -20.96
CA ASP A 314 -7.59 4.82 -21.10
C ASP A 314 -6.23 4.11 -20.94
N GLY A 315 -5.17 4.72 -21.48
CA GLY A 315 -3.84 4.12 -21.48
C GLY A 315 -3.20 3.96 -20.09
N ALA A 316 -3.67 4.69 -19.08
CA ALA A 316 -3.17 4.59 -17.70
C ALA A 316 -3.78 3.37 -16.99
N GLY A 317 -5.09 3.17 -17.15
CA GLY A 317 -5.83 2.00 -16.67
C GLY A 317 -5.22 0.71 -17.22
N ILE A 318 -4.98 0.65 -18.54
CA ILE A 318 -4.40 -0.50 -19.23
C ILE A 318 -3.03 -0.94 -18.65
N LYS A 319 -2.13 0.00 -18.31
CA LYS A 319 -0.81 -0.35 -17.74
C LYS A 319 -0.93 -0.85 -16.30
N ALA A 320 -1.81 -0.23 -15.51
CA ALA A 320 -2.13 -0.72 -14.17
C ALA A 320 -2.72 -2.14 -14.23
N SER A 321 -3.46 -2.45 -15.30
CA SER A 321 -4.05 -3.76 -15.55
C SER A 321 -3.05 -4.90 -15.60
N ILE A 322 -1.97 -4.71 -16.38
CA ILE A 322 -0.98 -5.75 -16.66
C ILE A 322 -0.35 -6.25 -15.35
N ARG A 323 -0.06 -5.34 -14.42
CA ARG A 323 0.51 -5.69 -13.11
C ARG A 323 -0.48 -6.46 -12.24
N GLY A 324 -1.75 -6.04 -12.21
CA GLY A 324 -2.80 -6.73 -11.48
C GLY A 324 -3.06 -8.14 -12.01
N ILE A 325 -2.99 -8.34 -13.33
CA ILE A 325 -3.17 -9.65 -13.98
C ILE A 325 -2.12 -10.64 -13.49
N ASP A 326 -0.84 -10.27 -13.47
CA ASP A 326 0.23 -11.21 -13.07
C ASP A 326 0.07 -11.65 -11.60
N MET A 327 -0.35 -10.75 -10.71
CA MET A 327 -0.63 -11.05 -9.31
C MET A 327 -1.82 -12.02 -9.14
N LEU A 328 -2.87 -11.82 -9.94
CA LEU A 328 -4.05 -12.70 -9.96
C LEU A 328 -3.68 -14.09 -10.48
N LEU A 329 -2.83 -14.18 -11.51
CA LEU A 329 -2.35 -15.45 -12.07
C LEU A 329 -1.47 -16.21 -11.08
N GLU A 330 -0.59 -15.51 -10.35
CA GLU A 330 0.28 -16.11 -9.34
C GLU A 330 -0.52 -16.75 -8.19
N GLU A 331 -1.63 -16.13 -7.78
CA GLU A 331 -2.55 -16.69 -6.78
C GLU A 331 -3.52 -17.74 -7.38
N GLY A 332 -3.41 -18.09 -8.67
CA GLY A 332 -4.16 -19.17 -9.30
C GLY A 332 -5.59 -18.81 -9.75
N MET A 333 -5.89 -17.51 -9.91
CA MET A 333 -7.20 -17.06 -10.38
C MET A 333 -7.38 -17.28 -11.89
N ASN A 334 -8.61 -17.58 -12.31
CA ASN A 334 -9.04 -17.57 -13.70
C ASN A 334 -9.45 -16.15 -14.09
N ILE A 335 -8.68 -15.52 -14.98
CA ILE A 335 -8.81 -14.09 -15.27
C ILE A 335 -9.44 -13.86 -16.64
N LYS A 336 -10.47 -13.03 -16.66
CA LYS A 336 -10.91 -12.32 -17.85
C LYS A 336 -10.68 -10.83 -17.70
N VAL A 337 -10.59 -10.15 -18.83
CA VAL A 337 -10.45 -8.70 -18.91
C VAL A 337 -11.58 -8.16 -19.79
N CYS A 338 -12.21 -7.07 -19.36
CA CYS A 338 -13.21 -6.36 -20.14
C CYS A 338 -12.81 -4.88 -20.19
N LEU A 339 -12.57 -4.38 -21.40
CA LEU A 339 -12.38 -2.95 -21.63
C LEU A 339 -13.73 -2.28 -21.94
N LEU A 340 -13.97 -1.16 -21.28
CA LEU A 340 -15.08 -0.29 -21.64
C LEU A 340 -14.70 0.60 -22.83
N PRO A 341 -15.68 1.17 -23.56
CA PRO A 341 -15.39 2.08 -24.67
C PRO A 341 -14.56 3.29 -24.21
N ASP A 342 -13.77 3.84 -25.12
CA ASP A 342 -12.89 4.99 -24.85
C ASP A 342 -13.63 6.13 -24.15
N GLY A 343 -13.08 6.56 -23.02
CA GLY A 343 -13.60 7.67 -22.22
C GLY A 343 -14.74 7.29 -21.25
N ASP A 344 -15.15 6.02 -21.18
CA ASP A 344 -16.05 5.51 -20.16
C ASP A 344 -15.32 4.71 -19.06
N ASP A 345 -15.65 5.04 -17.82
CA ASP A 345 -15.40 4.25 -16.61
C ASP A 345 -16.66 3.42 -16.26
N PRO A 346 -16.60 2.43 -15.36
CA PRO A 346 -17.77 1.63 -15.01
C PRO A 346 -18.96 2.46 -14.50
N ASP A 347 -18.71 3.56 -13.79
CA ASP A 347 -19.75 4.51 -13.33
C ASP A 347 -20.48 5.19 -14.51
N SER A 348 -19.74 5.81 -15.43
CA SER A 348 -20.28 6.52 -16.60
C SER A 348 -20.93 5.56 -17.60
N PHE A 349 -20.35 4.37 -17.81
CA PHE A 349 -20.95 3.35 -18.65
C PHE A 349 -22.31 2.87 -18.09
N ALA A 350 -22.36 2.59 -16.79
CA ALA A 350 -23.59 2.19 -16.09
C ALA A 350 -24.68 3.28 -16.12
N ARG A 351 -24.30 4.56 -16.20
CA ARG A 351 -25.27 5.67 -16.33
C ARG A 351 -25.86 5.80 -17.74
N LYS A 352 -25.13 5.35 -18.76
CA LYS A 352 -25.56 5.42 -20.18
C LYS A 352 -26.38 4.21 -20.62
N HIS A 353 -26.26 3.08 -19.92
CA HIS A 353 -26.84 1.80 -20.32
C HIS A 353 -27.75 1.23 -19.24
N ASN A 354 -28.77 0.46 -19.64
CA ASN A 354 -29.55 -0.31 -18.67
C ASN A 354 -28.81 -1.60 -18.26
N ALA A 355 -29.33 -2.29 -17.24
CA ALA A 355 -28.76 -3.53 -16.71
C ALA A 355 -28.52 -4.61 -17.77
N THR A 356 -29.47 -4.78 -18.68
CA THR A 356 -29.42 -5.81 -19.73
C THR A 356 -28.33 -5.49 -20.75
N ASP A 357 -28.28 -4.25 -21.21
CA ASP A 357 -27.27 -3.78 -22.17
C ASP A 357 -25.87 -3.85 -21.56
N TYR A 358 -25.73 -3.51 -20.28
CA TYR A 358 -24.44 -3.57 -19.61
C TYR A 358 -23.95 -5.01 -19.45
N GLN A 359 -24.82 -5.92 -19.05
CA GLN A 359 -24.47 -7.33 -18.93
C GLN A 359 -24.15 -7.95 -20.30
N ALA A 360 -24.92 -7.59 -21.35
CA ALA A 360 -24.66 -8.02 -22.71
C ALA A 360 -23.29 -7.53 -23.20
N TYR A 361 -22.98 -6.25 -22.99
CA TYR A 361 -21.68 -5.67 -23.34
C TYR A 361 -20.53 -6.44 -22.68
N ILE A 362 -20.60 -6.69 -21.37
CA ILE A 362 -19.56 -7.45 -20.65
C ILE A 362 -19.41 -8.85 -21.23
N ASN A 363 -20.52 -9.54 -21.50
CA ASN A 363 -20.47 -10.91 -22.03
C ASN A 363 -19.89 -10.96 -23.45
N ASP A 364 -20.13 -9.93 -24.27
CA ASP A 364 -19.66 -9.86 -25.65
C ASP A 364 -18.20 -9.40 -25.77
N HIS A 365 -17.71 -8.62 -24.80
CA HIS A 365 -16.39 -7.98 -24.85
C HIS A 365 -15.39 -8.52 -23.83
N GLU A 366 -15.81 -9.38 -22.88
CA GLU A 366 -14.86 -10.05 -21.99
C GLU A 366 -13.96 -11.01 -22.78
N VAL A 367 -12.66 -10.86 -22.60
CA VAL A 367 -11.65 -11.69 -23.24
C VAL A 367 -10.71 -12.29 -22.21
N ASP A 368 -10.11 -13.42 -22.56
CA ASP A 368 -9.04 -14.00 -21.76
C ASP A 368 -7.82 -13.06 -21.70
N PHE A 369 -7.05 -13.12 -20.60
CA PHE A 369 -5.89 -12.26 -20.39
C PHE A 369 -4.81 -12.42 -21.48
N ILE A 370 -4.65 -13.60 -22.08
CA ILE A 370 -3.71 -13.81 -23.18
C ILE A 370 -4.16 -13.02 -24.38
N ARG A 371 -5.42 -13.21 -24.80
CA ARG A 371 -5.96 -12.50 -25.95
C ARG A 371 -5.92 -10.99 -25.74
N PHE A 372 -6.21 -10.54 -24.52
CA PHE A 372 -6.06 -9.14 -24.12
C PHE A 372 -4.64 -8.62 -24.30
N LYS A 373 -3.64 -9.25 -23.64
CA LYS A 373 -2.24 -8.82 -23.73
C LYS A 373 -1.70 -8.92 -25.16
N THR A 374 -2.07 -9.96 -25.89
CA THR A 374 -1.66 -10.15 -27.29
C THR A 374 -2.22 -9.03 -28.18
N ASN A 375 -3.52 -8.74 -28.11
CA ASN A 375 -4.13 -7.70 -28.93
C ASN A 375 -3.53 -6.32 -28.63
N LEU A 376 -3.46 -5.97 -27.34
CA LEU A 376 -2.94 -4.68 -26.89
C LEU A 376 -1.50 -4.44 -27.37
N LEU A 377 -0.64 -5.43 -27.17
CA LEU A 377 0.80 -5.26 -27.41
C LEU A 377 1.17 -5.51 -28.89
N LEU A 378 0.35 -6.24 -29.66
CA LEU A 378 0.52 -6.34 -31.12
C LEU A 378 0.26 -4.99 -31.80
N GLU A 379 -0.72 -4.23 -31.32
CA GLU A 379 -0.97 -2.87 -31.81
C GLU A 379 0.23 -1.95 -31.57
N GLU A 380 0.86 -2.01 -30.38
CA GLU A 380 2.04 -1.21 -30.05
C GLU A 380 3.33 -1.68 -30.76
N ALA A 381 3.51 -2.99 -30.96
CA ALA A 381 4.71 -3.55 -31.58
C ALA A 381 4.72 -3.39 -33.10
N GLY A 382 3.54 -3.36 -33.74
CA GLY A 382 3.41 -3.26 -35.20
C GLY A 382 4.21 -4.35 -35.93
N LYS A 383 5.10 -3.96 -36.85
CA LYS A 383 5.97 -4.87 -37.62
C LYS A 383 7.39 -5.00 -37.05
N ASP A 384 7.69 -4.38 -35.91
CA ASP A 384 9.02 -4.38 -35.32
C ASP A 384 9.33 -5.76 -34.69
N PRO A 385 10.34 -6.51 -35.18
CA PRO A 385 10.68 -7.83 -34.66
C PRO A 385 11.14 -7.81 -33.19
N ILE A 386 11.84 -6.75 -32.76
CA ILE A 386 12.39 -6.65 -31.39
C ILE A 386 11.27 -6.39 -30.40
N LYS A 387 10.36 -5.45 -30.71
CA LYS A 387 9.18 -5.21 -29.87
C LYS A 387 8.28 -6.43 -29.79
N ARG A 388 8.13 -7.16 -30.90
CA ARG A 388 7.37 -8.42 -30.93
C ARG A 388 8.01 -9.49 -30.05
N ALA A 389 9.34 -9.62 -30.03
CA ALA A 389 10.04 -10.53 -29.13
C ALA A 389 9.89 -10.15 -27.64
N ALA A 390 9.92 -8.85 -27.32
CA ALA A 390 9.68 -8.36 -25.96
C ALA A 390 8.24 -8.65 -25.49
N LEU A 391 7.26 -8.48 -26.37
CA LEU A 391 5.87 -8.88 -26.16
C LEU A 391 5.75 -10.37 -25.81
N ILE A 392 6.30 -11.25 -26.66
CA ILE A 392 6.26 -12.70 -26.45
C ILE A 392 6.83 -13.05 -25.07
N SER A 393 7.97 -12.45 -24.72
CA SER A 393 8.63 -12.65 -23.43
C SER A 393 7.75 -12.21 -22.24
N SER A 394 7.01 -11.11 -22.39
CA SER A 394 6.06 -10.61 -21.39
C SER A 394 4.90 -11.59 -21.16
N ILE A 395 4.30 -12.12 -22.23
CA ILE A 395 3.22 -13.12 -22.12
C ILE A 395 3.73 -14.41 -21.49
N VAL A 396 4.89 -14.90 -21.93
CA VAL A 396 5.52 -16.11 -21.38
C VAL A 396 5.81 -15.94 -19.88
N LYS A 397 6.23 -14.74 -19.45
CA LYS A 397 6.40 -14.42 -18.02
C LYS A 397 5.09 -14.55 -17.25
N SER A 398 3.98 -14.03 -17.77
CA SER A 398 2.66 -14.19 -17.12
C SER A 398 2.21 -15.64 -17.04
N ILE A 399 2.44 -16.43 -18.09
CA ILE A 399 2.11 -17.86 -18.06
C ILE A 399 2.99 -18.59 -17.04
N SER A 400 4.25 -18.18 -16.88
CA SER A 400 5.20 -18.84 -15.96
C SER A 400 4.81 -18.74 -14.48
N VAL A 401 4.06 -17.71 -14.07
CA VAL A 401 3.64 -17.53 -12.67
C VAL A 401 2.41 -18.36 -12.28
N ILE A 402 1.66 -18.87 -13.25
CA ILE A 402 0.47 -19.70 -13.00
C ILE A 402 0.88 -20.99 -12.28
N PRO A 403 0.31 -21.33 -11.11
CA PRO A 403 0.72 -22.52 -10.35
C PRO A 403 0.42 -23.86 -11.03
N ASP A 404 -0.76 -23.99 -11.65
CA ASP A 404 -1.24 -25.24 -12.25
C ASP A 404 -0.56 -25.53 -13.60
N ALA A 405 0.02 -26.74 -13.72
CA ALA A 405 0.78 -27.14 -14.91
C ALA A 405 -0.09 -27.41 -16.15
N ILE A 406 -1.32 -27.90 -15.95
CA ILE A 406 -2.26 -28.19 -17.04
C ILE A 406 -2.78 -26.85 -17.60
N VAL A 407 -3.16 -25.94 -16.72
CA VAL A 407 -3.61 -24.59 -17.09
C VAL A 407 -2.50 -23.86 -17.86
N ARG A 408 -1.24 -23.91 -17.39
CA ARG A 408 -0.10 -23.39 -18.16
C ARG A 408 0.00 -23.99 -19.55
N SER A 409 -0.11 -25.31 -19.68
CA SER A 409 0.00 -25.98 -20.98
C SER A 409 -1.09 -25.54 -21.97
N VAL A 410 -2.33 -25.36 -21.51
CA VAL A 410 -3.43 -24.87 -22.34
C VAL A 410 -3.14 -23.46 -22.83
N TYR A 411 -2.70 -22.58 -21.94
CA TYR A 411 -2.35 -21.20 -22.26
C TYR A 411 -1.14 -21.08 -23.19
N ILE A 412 -0.14 -21.94 -23.05
CA ILE A 412 1.00 -22.01 -23.99
C ILE A 412 0.52 -22.37 -25.40
N ARG A 413 -0.38 -23.35 -25.52
CA ARG A 413 -0.94 -23.76 -26.81
C ARG A 413 -1.74 -22.64 -27.47
N GLU A 414 -2.57 -21.93 -26.71
CA GLU A 414 -3.34 -20.80 -27.23
C GLU A 414 -2.43 -19.64 -27.67
N CYS A 415 -1.41 -19.33 -26.87
CA CYS A 415 -0.39 -18.33 -27.20
C CYS A 415 0.38 -18.70 -28.48
N SER A 416 0.75 -19.97 -28.66
CA SER A 416 1.40 -20.49 -29.88
C SER A 416 0.54 -20.27 -31.12
N GLN A 417 -0.77 -20.53 -31.04
CA GLN A 417 -1.70 -20.34 -32.15
C GLN A 417 -1.88 -18.86 -32.50
N LEU A 418 -2.06 -17.99 -31.50
CA LEU A 418 -2.26 -16.55 -31.71
C LEU A 418 -1.02 -15.87 -32.30
N LEU A 419 0.17 -16.24 -31.82
CA LEU A 419 1.43 -15.62 -32.24
C LEU A 419 2.08 -16.29 -33.46
N GLN A 420 1.53 -17.43 -33.90
CA GLN A 420 2.06 -18.28 -34.98
C GLN A 420 3.50 -18.72 -34.72
N MET A 421 3.75 -19.23 -33.52
CA MET A 421 5.06 -19.68 -33.06
C MET A 421 5.05 -21.15 -32.69
N GLU A 422 6.19 -21.82 -32.82
CA GLU A 422 6.32 -23.22 -32.41
C GLU A 422 6.13 -23.35 -30.88
N GLU A 423 5.18 -24.21 -30.48
CA GLU A 423 4.82 -24.43 -29.06
C GLU A 423 6.04 -24.80 -28.21
N LYS A 424 6.97 -25.58 -28.78
CA LYS A 424 8.20 -26.01 -28.13
C LYS A 424 9.06 -24.85 -27.62
N ILE A 425 9.18 -23.77 -28.40
CA ILE A 425 9.96 -22.58 -28.02
C ILE A 425 9.35 -21.91 -26.79
N LEU A 426 8.02 -21.81 -26.75
CA LEU A 426 7.29 -21.22 -25.62
C LEU A 426 7.40 -22.09 -24.36
N ILE A 427 7.36 -23.42 -24.51
CA ILE A 427 7.56 -24.37 -23.39
C ILE A 427 8.95 -24.21 -22.78
N GLU A 428 10.00 -24.16 -23.60
CA GLU A 428 11.39 -24.01 -23.15
C GLU A 428 11.60 -22.67 -22.45
N ALA A 429 11.10 -21.58 -23.03
CA ALA A 429 11.17 -20.25 -22.43
C ALA A 429 10.43 -20.18 -21.08
N THR A 430 9.22 -20.75 -21.00
CA THR A 430 8.44 -20.80 -19.75
C THR A 430 9.17 -21.61 -18.68
N SER A 431 9.73 -22.77 -19.05
CA SER A 431 10.45 -23.65 -18.12
C SER A 431 11.68 -22.97 -17.54
N LYS A 432 12.44 -22.25 -18.37
CA LYS A 432 13.61 -21.47 -17.95
C LYS A 432 13.24 -20.39 -16.92
N LEU A 433 12.13 -19.66 -17.13
CA LEU A 433 11.66 -18.66 -16.16
C LEU A 433 11.22 -19.29 -14.83
N ILE A 434 10.55 -20.45 -14.87
CA ILE A 434 10.13 -21.18 -13.66
C ILE A 434 11.36 -21.63 -12.85
N GLU A 435 12.39 -22.13 -13.52
CA GLU A 435 13.64 -22.55 -12.89
C GLU A 435 14.36 -21.37 -12.23
N GLN A 436 14.52 -20.25 -12.95
CA GLN A 436 15.10 -19.01 -12.41
C GLN A 436 14.34 -18.49 -11.18
N ALA A 437 13.00 -18.53 -11.22
CA ALA A 437 12.16 -18.12 -10.10
C ALA A 437 12.35 -19.04 -8.88
N ARG A 438 12.48 -20.35 -9.08
CA ARG A 438 12.74 -21.33 -8.01
C ARG A 438 14.12 -21.13 -7.39
N GLU A 439 15.15 -20.94 -8.20
CA GLU A 439 16.51 -20.65 -7.71
C GLU A 439 16.55 -19.37 -6.88
N THR A 440 15.87 -18.33 -7.35
CA THR A 440 15.78 -17.04 -6.64
C THR A 440 15.11 -17.21 -5.29
N LYS A 441 13.94 -17.86 -5.25
CA LYS A 441 13.22 -18.16 -3.99
C LYS A 441 14.06 -19.04 -3.05
N PHE A 442 14.81 -20.01 -3.57
CA PHE A 442 15.68 -20.86 -2.77
C PHE A 442 16.85 -20.08 -2.15
N LYS A 443 17.53 -19.23 -2.93
CA LYS A 443 18.61 -18.35 -2.44
C LYS A 443 18.10 -17.38 -1.38
N GLU A 444 16.91 -16.81 -1.55
CA GLU A 444 16.28 -15.95 -0.55
C GLU A 444 15.97 -16.70 0.76
N GLN A 445 15.42 -17.93 0.67
CA GLN A 445 15.15 -18.75 1.84
C GLN A 445 16.44 -19.18 2.56
N GLN A 446 17.52 -19.48 1.83
CA GLN A 446 18.83 -19.76 2.42
C GLN A 446 19.38 -18.53 3.15
N ARG A 447 19.39 -17.36 2.50
CA ARG A 447 19.79 -16.09 3.13
C ARG A 447 18.96 -15.78 4.38
N LYS A 448 17.67 -16.11 4.37
CA LYS A 448 16.78 -15.95 5.54
C LYS A 448 17.18 -16.88 6.68
N LYS A 449 17.40 -18.18 6.41
CA LYS A 449 17.83 -19.16 7.42
C LYS A 449 19.20 -18.86 8.00
N GLU A 450 20.17 -18.47 7.17
CA GLU A 450 21.52 -18.09 7.62
C GLU A 450 21.50 -16.84 8.51
N ARG A 451 20.57 -15.92 8.25
CA ARG A 451 20.42 -14.71 9.05
C ARG A 451 19.67 -14.97 10.35
N GLU A 452 18.74 -15.92 10.37
CA GLU A 452 18.09 -16.40 11.60
C GLU A 452 19.06 -17.17 12.51
N GLN A 453 19.94 -18.01 11.94
CA GLN A 453 20.95 -18.75 12.70
C GLN A 453 22.01 -17.84 13.34
N ARG A 454 22.46 -16.80 12.62
CA ARG A 454 23.40 -15.79 13.16
C ARG A 454 22.82 -14.95 14.31
N MET A 455 21.49 -14.80 14.37
CA MET A 455 20.84 -14.07 15.47
C MET A 455 20.68 -14.92 16.74
N THR A 456 20.76 -16.25 16.65
CA THR A 456 20.70 -17.15 17.82
C THR A 456 22.06 -17.48 18.42
N GLU A 457 23.17 -17.26 17.69
CA GLU A 457 24.53 -17.49 18.17
C GLU A 457 25.20 -16.18 18.59
N THR A 458 24.86 -15.65 19.77
CA THR A 458 25.66 -14.60 20.42
C THR A 458 26.31 -15.19 21.69
N PRO A 459 27.65 -15.24 21.81
CA PRO A 459 28.31 -15.70 23.04
C PRO A 459 28.09 -14.70 24.17
N ALA A 460 27.74 -15.19 25.36
CA ALA A 460 27.64 -14.38 26.57
C ALA A 460 29.03 -13.86 26.98
N VAL A 461 29.26 -12.55 26.88
CA VAL A 461 30.45 -11.90 27.43
C VAL A 461 30.10 -11.28 28.78
N GLN A 462 30.78 -11.73 29.83
CA GLN A 462 30.71 -11.20 31.20
C GLN A 462 31.43 -9.84 31.29
N PRO A 463 30.98 -8.91 32.15
CA PRO A 463 31.62 -7.61 32.29
C PRO A 463 32.82 -7.68 33.25
N SER A 464 34.00 -7.30 32.78
CA SER A 464 35.17 -7.00 33.62
C SER A 464 35.52 -5.52 33.50
N VAL A 465 35.43 -4.81 34.63
CA VAL A 465 35.94 -3.44 34.84
C VAL A 465 37.47 -3.48 34.94
N PRO A 466 38.18 -2.47 34.44
CA PRO A 466 39.36 -2.03 35.17
C PRO A 466 39.44 -0.52 35.41
N ASP A 467 39.96 -0.21 36.58
CA ASP A 467 40.11 1.06 37.27
C ASP A 467 41.08 2.06 36.62
N THR A 468 40.78 3.35 36.81
CA THR A 468 41.71 4.48 36.65
C THR A 468 42.60 4.64 37.90
N PRO A 469 43.81 5.21 37.76
CA PRO A 469 44.18 6.27 38.69
C PRO A 469 44.86 7.49 38.03
N THR A 470 44.27 8.65 38.33
CA THR A 470 44.87 9.94 38.75
C THR A 470 46.32 10.30 38.40
N ASN A 471 46.50 11.47 37.77
CA ASN A 471 47.45 12.49 38.26
C ASN A 471 47.12 13.89 37.73
N GLU A 472 47.09 14.86 38.64
CA GLU A 472 47.12 16.32 38.46
C GLU A 472 47.94 16.88 39.66
N PRO A 473 48.39 18.15 39.71
CA PRO A 473 48.70 19.12 38.66
C PRO A 473 50.03 19.88 38.95
N GLN A 474 50.57 20.69 38.01
CA GLN A 474 51.31 21.91 38.41
C GLN A 474 51.40 22.95 37.30
N ALA A 475 51.12 24.19 37.69
CA ALA A 475 51.03 25.42 36.90
C ALA A 475 52.37 26.14 36.78
N THR A 476 52.53 26.97 35.75
CA THR A 476 53.08 28.34 35.89
C THR A 476 52.72 29.21 34.69
N ASP A 477 52.09 30.34 34.98
CA ASP A 477 52.00 31.55 34.16
C ASP A 477 53.38 32.03 33.68
N THR A 478 53.46 32.49 32.43
CA THR A 478 54.15 33.74 32.04
C THR A 478 53.97 33.99 30.54
N THR A 479 53.23 35.06 30.21
CA THR A 479 53.25 35.79 28.92
C THR A 479 54.21 36.98 29.00
N PRO A 480 54.51 37.70 27.91
CA PRO A 480 54.68 37.31 26.50
C PRO A 480 56.01 37.87 25.92
N ASP A 481 56.52 37.32 24.81
CA ASP A 481 57.10 38.17 23.76
C ASP A 481 57.37 37.41 22.44
N LEU A 482 56.71 37.92 21.40
CA LEU A 482 57.12 38.08 20.00
C LEU A 482 58.20 37.14 19.45
N ASN A 483 57.77 36.12 18.70
CA ASN A 483 58.30 35.80 17.36
C ASN A 483 57.45 34.67 16.71
N ASN A 484 56.40 35.06 15.99
CA ASN A 484 55.62 34.16 15.16
C ASN A 484 56.39 33.83 13.88
N ASN A 485 56.93 32.61 13.83
CA ASN A 485 57.23 31.93 12.58
C ASN A 485 56.54 30.55 12.65
N THR A 486 55.24 30.55 12.40
CA THR A 486 54.38 29.35 12.31
C THR A 486 53.91 29.26 10.87
N PRO A 487 53.89 28.07 10.24
CA PRO A 487 53.37 27.90 8.88
C PRO A 487 51.95 28.43 8.80
N LEU A 488 51.67 29.20 7.74
CA LEU A 488 50.34 29.76 7.51
C LEU A 488 49.26 28.68 7.58
N PRO A 489 48.07 29.01 8.10
CA PRO A 489 46.87 28.21 7.87
C PRO A 489 46.68 28.03 6.35
N PRO A 490 46.08 26.91 5.90
CA PRO A 490 45.65 26.83 4.50
C PRO A 490 44.81 28.07 4.19
N GLU A 491 45.11 28.71 3.06
CA GLU A 491 44.42 29.91 2.61
C GLU A 491 42.90 29.72 2.68
N PRO A 492 42.13 30.76 3.03
CA PRO A 492 40.68 30.70 2.96
C PRO A 492 40.30 30.32 1.53
N THR A 493 39.64 29.17 1.42
CA THR A 493 39.00 28.69 0.21
C THR A 493 38.18 29.84 -0.39
N PRO A 494 38.25 30.09 -1.70
CA PRO A 494 37.64 31.27 -2.32
C PRO A 494 36.17 31.36 -1.92
N ALA A 495 35.72 32.58 -1.59
CA ALA A 495 34.35 32.89 -1.20
C ALA A 495 33.36 32.17 -2.12
N ASN A 496 32.63 31.21 -1.52
CA ASN A 496 31.58 30.44 -2.16
C ASN A 496 30.65 31.37 -2.93
N THR A 497 30.71 31.33 -4.25
CA THR A 497 29.87 32.13 -5.17
C THR A 497 28.49 31.48 -5.37
N TYR A 498 28.11 30.55 -4.49
CA TYR A 498 26.83 29.87 -4.52
C TYR A 498 25.76 30.76 -3.88
N THR A 499 24.94 31.40 -4.72
CA THR A 499 23.74 32.13 -4.28
C THR A 499 22.57 31.16 -4.34
N SER A 500 22.10 30.70 -3.18
CA SER A 500 20.88 29.88 -3.08
C SER A 500 19.67 30.69 -3.55
N TYR A 501 18.93 30.18 -4.54
CA TYR A 501 17.64 30.75 -4.94
C TYR A 501 16.48 30.31 -4.03
N ILE A 502 16.77 29.48 -3.02
CA ILE A 502 15.78 28.93 -2.10
C ILE A 502 15.66 29.85 -0.88
N PRO A 503 14.44 30.30 -0.51
CA PRO A 503 14.25 31.23 0.60
C PRO A 503 14.81 30.72 1.92
N ALA A 504 15.58 31.57 2.61
CA ALA A 504 16.15 31.28 3.93
C ALA A 504 15.12 31.34 5.09
N GLU A 505 13.88 31.76 4.81
CA GLU A 505 12.79 31.91 5.78
C GLU A 505 11.45 31.41 5.18
N GLY A 506 10.62 30.74 5.99
CA GLY A 506 9.25 30.33 5.61
C GLY A 506 8.98 28.83 5.71
N ASN A 507 7.78 28.37 5.31
CA ASN A 507 7.45 26.94 5.32
C ASN A 507 8.11 26.16 4.16
N GLU A 508 8.52 26.85 3.09
CA GLU A 508 9.24 26.29 1.94
C GLU A 508 10.63 25.78 2.37
N GLN A 509 11.27 26.47 3.32
CA GLN A 509 12.51 26.04 3.99
C GLN A 509 12.36 24.64 4.61
N LYS A 510 11.23 24.34 5.27
CA LYS A 510 11.08 23.06 6.01
C LYS A 510 11.01 21.83 5.10
N VAL A 511 10.47 21.96 3.89
CA VAL A 511 10.26 20.82 3.00
C VAL A 511 11.50 20.57 2.15
N PHE A 512 12.11 21.63 1.63
CA PHE A 512 13.35 21.54 0.86
C PHE A 512 14.52 21.05 1.73
N TYR A 513 14.80 21.75 2.84
CA TYR A 513 15.96 21.42 3.68
C TYR A 513 15.80 20.07 4.38
N ALA A 514 14.59 19.54 4.54
CA ALA A 514 14.39 18.16 5.00
C ALA A 514 14.95 17.12 4.01
N LYS A 515 14.86 17.36 2.69
CA LYS A 515 15.44 16.47 1.68
C LYS A 515 16.96 16.53 1.65
N GLU A 516 17.50 17.72 1.88
CA GLU A 516 18.94 17.90 2.05
C GLU A 516 19.44 17.21 3.34
N GLU A 517 18.73 17.39 4.45
CA GLU A 517 19.01 16.77 5.74
C GLU A 517 18.95 15.23 5.69
N ASP A 518 18.04 14.65 4.90
CA ASP A 518 17.96 13.21 4.68
C ASP A 518 19.28 12.65 4.10
N LEU A 519 19.89 13.35 3.12
CA LEU A 519 21.18 12.95 2.54
C LEU A 519 22.32 13.13 3.54
N VAL A 520 22.33 14.24 4.29
CA VAL A 520 23.34 14.49 5.33
C VAL A 520 23.26 13.46 6.44
N ARG A 521 22.05 13.06 6.83
CA ARG A 521 21.84 11.96 7.79
C ARG A 521 22.46 10.66 7.30
N MET A 522 22.34 10.35 6.01
CA MET A 522 22.97 9.16 5.43
C MET A 522 24.49 9.27 5.38
N LEU A 523 25.05 10.45 5.06
CA LEU A 523 26.49 10.69 5.11
C LEU A 523 27.05 10.48 6.53
N ILE A 524 26.38 11.00 7.55
CA ILE A 524 26.84 10.89 8.94
C ILE A 524 26.69 9.46 9.48
N ARG A 525 25.55 8.79 9.22
CA ARG A 525 25.30 7.45 9.78
C ARG A 525 26.01 6.32 9.03
N TYR A 526 26.18 6.47 7.72
CA TYR A 526 26.56 5.38 6.83
C TYR A 526 27.59 5.77 5.77
N GLY A 527 28.23 6.94 5.88
CA GLY A 527 29.11 7.48 4.84
C GLY A 527 30.19 6.50 4.37
N GLU A 528 30.88 5.86 5.31
CA GLU A 528 31.96 4.90 5.03
C GLU A 528 31.47 3.53 4.52
N LYS A 529 30.16 3.27 4.53
CA LYS A 529 29.60 1.96 4.19
C LYS A 529 29.60 1.74 2.69
N THR A 530 30.05 0.55 2.27
CA THR A 530 30.00 0.11 0.87
C THR A 530 28.56 -0.25 0.47
N MET A 531 28.05 0.37 -0.59
CA MET A 531 26.73 0.10 -1.16
C MET A 531 26.77 -1.04 -2.18
N CYS A 532 27.75 -1.02 -3.08
CA CYS A 532 27.97 -2.03 -4.10
C CYS A 532 29.44 -2.02 -4.55
N TYR A 533 29.80 -2.92 -5.47
CA TYR A 533 31.08 -2.88 -6.16
C TYR A 533 30.84 -2.42 -7.59
N ILE A 534 31.69 -1.53 -8.08
CA ILE A 534 31.68 -1.04 -9.46
C ILE A 534 32.99 -1.45 -10.15
N GLU A 535 32.93 -1.68 -11.45
CA GLU A 535 34.09 -2.01 -12.25
C GLU A 535 34.84 -0.72 -12.63
N ASN A 536 36.11 -0.62 -12.28
CA ASN A 536 36.95 0.51 -12.68
C ASN A 536 37.38 0.37 -14.16
N ASN A 537 38.05 1.39 -14.70
CA ASN A 537 38.51 1.40 -16.10
C ASN A 537 39.52 0.28 -16.45
N GLU A 538 40.03 -0.44 -15.44
CA GLU A 538 40.99 -1.54 -15.57
C GLU A 538 40.33 -2.92 -15.39
N GLY A 539 39.01 -2.98 -15.18
CA GLY A 539 38.24 -4.21 -15.01
C GLY A 539 38.20 -4.76 -13.58
N GLU A 540 38.71 -4.00 -12.60
CA GLU A 540 38.74 -4.39 -11.19
C GLU A 540 37.50 -3.91 -10.44
N GLN A 541 36.96 -4.75 -9.56
CA GLN A 541 35.80 -4.44 -8.73
C GLN A 541 36.23 -3.61 -7.51
N VAL A 542 35.92 -2.32 -7.52
CA VAL A 542 36.20 -1.39 -6.42
C VAL A 542 34.93 -1.12 -5.60
N PRO A 543 35.04 -0.99 -4.26
CA PRO A 543 33.88 -0.66 -3.43
C PRO A 543 33.37 0.74 -3.78
N TYR A 544 32.05 0.88 -3.88
CA TYR A 544 31.36 2.16 -4.07
C TYR A 544 30.56 2.48 -2.82
N THR A 545 30.98 3.54 -2.13
CA THR A 545 30.47 3.95 -0.81
C THR A 545 29.30 4.93 -0.88
N VAL A 546 28.65 5.19 0.25
CA VAL A 546 27.60 6.22 0.36
C VAL A 546 28.15 7.61 0.04
N ILE A 547 29.37 7.92 0.53
CA ILE A 547 30.06 9.19 0.23
C ILE A 547 30.25 9.35 -1.27
N GLU A 548 30.80 8.35 -1.94
CA GLU A 548 31.06 8.40 -3.39
C GLU A 548 29.76 8.49 -4.19
N CYS A 549 28.70 7.79 -3.79
CA CYS A 549 27.40 7.87 -4.46
C CYS A 549 26.79 9.27 -4.41
N ILE A 550 26.78 9.90 -3.23
CA ILE A 550 26.22 11.24 -3.06
C ILE A 550 27.12 12.28 -3.73
N ALA A 551 28.44 12.20 -3.54
CA ALA A 551 29.41 13.14 -4.11
C ALA A 551 29.41 13.12 -5.64
N THR A 552 29.53 11.94 -6.26
CA THR A 552 29.47 11.80 -7.72
C THR A 552 28.11 12.24 -8.24
N GLY A 553 27.04 11.81 -7.59
CA GLY A 553 25.69 12.13 -8.03
C GLY A 553 25.36 13.63 -7.98
N LEU A 554 25.93 14.41 -7.06
CA LEU A 554 25.79 15.87 -7.05
C LEU A 554 26.71 16.52 -8.09
N LYS A 555 27.96 16.05 -8.25
CA LYS A 555 28.92 16.59 -9.21
C LYS A 555 28.49 16.41 -10.67
N GLU A 556 27.86 15.28 -11.01
CA GLU A 556 27.35 14.99 -12.36
C GLU A 556 26.38 16.06 -12.88
N ASP A 557 25.59 16.65 -11.97
CA ASP A 557 24.61 17.69 -12.29
C ASP A 557 25.10 19.10 -11.88
N GLU A 558 26.38 19.26 -11.55
CA GLU A 558 26.98 20.52 -11.07
C GLU A 558 26.29 21.12 -9.83
N LEU A 559 25.72 20.26 -8.96
CA LEU A 559 24.98 20.64 -7.76
C LEU A 559 25.84 20.65 -6.50
N GLN A 560 25.39 21.42 -5.51
CA GLN A 560 25.95 21.46 -4.15
C GLN A 560 24.82 21.52 -3.12
N PHE A 561 25.11 21.16 -1.86
CA PHE A 561 24.18 21.44 -0.77
C PHE A 561 24.01 22.95 -0.58
N HIS A 562 22.81 23.37 -0.19
CA HIS A 562 22.44 24.78 -0.03
C HIS A 562 22.84 25.30 1.34
N ASP A 563 22.77 24.46 2.37
CA ASP A 563 23.25 24.82 3.70
C ASP A 563 24.79 24.78 3.78
N PRO A 564 25.44 25.84 4.30
CA PRO A 564 26.90 25.88 4.44
C PRO A 564 27.49 24.76 5.30
N ILE A 565 26.81 24.34 6.36
CA ILE A 565 27.25 23.28 7.27
C ILE A 565 27.13 21.93 6.56
N HIS A 566 26.06 21.70 5.79
CA HIS A 566 25.91 20.48 5.00
C HIS A 566 27.01 20.36 3.92
N ARG A 567 27.37 21.47 3.27
CA ARG A 567 28.52 21.50 2.33
C ARG A 567 29.82 21.14 3.03
N GLN A 568 30.06 21.69 4.22
CA GLN A 568 31.25 21.37 5.00
C GLN A 568 31.31 19.88 5.35
N ILE A 569 30.20 19.29 5.79
CA ILE A 569 30.12 17.85 6.09
C ILE A 569 30.47 17.00 4.87
N LEU A 570 29.91 17.33 3.69
CA LEU A 570 30.24 16.60 2.45
C LEU A 570 31.73 16.73 2.08
N GLN A 571 32.29 17.93 2.16
CA GLN A 571 33.71 18.16 1.86
C GLN A 571 34.63 17.38 2.80
N GLU A 572 34.30 17.33 4.09
CA GLU A 572 35.05 16.55 5.07
C GLU A 572 34.90 15.04 4.84
N CYS A 573 33.71 14.56 4.47
CA CYS A 573 33.50 13.18 4.04
C CYS A 573 34.36 12.81 2.83
N GLU A 574 34.37 13.63 1.78
CA GLU A 574 35.18 13.41 0.58
C GLU A 574 36.68 13.39 0.90
N ALA A 575 37.15 14.23 1.82
CA ALA A 575 38.54 14.26 2.25
C ALA A 575 38.99 12.96 2.95
N HIS A 576 38.05 12.25 3.59
CA HIS A 576 38.32 10.99 4.31
C HIS A 576 37.86 9.74 3.56
N GLN A 577 37.39 9.86 2.31
CA GLN A 577 36.78 8.74 1.56
C GLN A 577 37.71 7.54 1.34
N HIS A 578 39.03 7.75 1.42
CA HIS A 578 40.05 6.71 1.25
C HIS A 578 40.71 6.29 2.57
N ASP A 579 40.25 6.80 3.72
CA ASP A 579 40.75 6.38 5.04
C ASP A 579 39.96 5.15 5.54
N PRO A 580 40.59 3.97 5.65
CA PRO A 580 39.92 2.74 6.09
C PRO A 580 39.49 2.77 7.57
N ASN A 581 39.98 3.73 8.37
CA ASN A 581 39.62 3.89 9.78
C ASN A 581 38.57 4.98 10.00
N PHE A 582 38.12 5.67 8.95
CA PHE A 582 37.13 6.71 9.05
C PHE A 582 35.76 6.13 9.37
N ILE A 583 35.12 6.66 10.41
CA ILE A 583 33.74 6.36 10.78
C ILE A 583 33.03 7.71 10.88
N ALA A 584 32.15 7.99 9.91
CA ALA A 584 31.54 9.31 9.76
C ALA A 584 30.81 9.73 11.04
N GLU A 585 30.05 8.82 11.64
CA GLU A 585 29.27 9.07 12.86
C GLU A 585 30.16 9.57 14.00
N ARG A 586 31.29 8.89 14.25
CA ARG A 586 32.22 9.25 15.33
C ARG A 586 32.94 10.56 15.04
N HIS A 587 33.34 10.77 13.79
CA HIS A 587 34.03 11.98 13.36
C HIS A 587 33.16 13.22 13.55
N PHE A 588 31.91 13.19 13.07
CA PHE A 588 31.04 14.36 13.12
C PHE A 588 30.44 14.60 14.50
N ILE A 589 30.15 13.57 15.31
CA ILE A 589 29.71 13.78 16.71
C ILE A 589 30.81 14.47 17.53
N ALA A 590 32.08 14.10 17.31
CA ALA A 590 33.24 14.67 18.01
C ALA A 590 33.86 15.89 17.30
N HIS A 591 33.15 16.50 16.34
CA HIS A 591 33.68 17.56 15.50
C HIS A 591 34.03 18.84 16.31
N PRO A 592 35.14 19.53 16.02
CA PRO A 592 35.57 20.73 16.74
C PRO A 592 34.62 21.93 16.60
N ASP A 593 33.87 22.02 15.50
CA ASP A 593 32.78 23.01 15.34
C ASP A 593 31.52 22.55 16.11
N PRO A 594 31.05 23.31 17.11
CA PRO A 594 29.86 22.98 17.89
C PRO A 594 28.57 22.86 17.07
N ASN A 595 28.46 23.57 15.94
CA ASN A 595 27.26 23.52 15.10
C ASN A 595 27.18 22.21 14.32
N VAL A 596 28.31 21.75 13.77
CA VAL A 596 28.43 20.45 13.10
C VAL A 596 28.20 19.31 14.10
N SER A 597 28.84 19.36 15.27
CA SER A 597 28.69 18.34 16.32
C SER A 597 27.25 18.22 16.83
N LYS A 598 26.57 19.36 17.06
CA LYS A 598 25.17 19.38 17.47
C LYS A 598 24.25 18.79 16.38
N LEU A 599 24.43 19.22 15.13
CA LEU A 599 23.66 18.70 14.00
C LEU A 599 23.84 17.19 13.86
N ALA A 600 25.09 16.70 13.93
CA ALA A 600 25.39 15.27 13.86
C ALA A 600 24.71 14.48 14.99
N ALA A 601 24.76 14.98 16.23
CA ALA A 601 24.09 14.35 17.37
C ALA A 601 22.55 14.27 17.18
N ASP A 602 21.94 15.34 16.66
CA ASP A 602 20.50 15.38 16.37
C ASP A 602 20.13 14.40 15.25
N LEU A 603 20.97 14.27 14.21
CA LEU A 603 20.73 13.39 13.07
C LEU A 603 20.99 11.90 13.36
N VAL A 604 21.85 11.58 14.31
CA VAL A 604 22.15 10.20 14.71
C VAL A 604 21.09 9.66 15.68
N ASN A 605 20.43 10.52 16.44
CA ASN A 605 19.48 10.08 17.47
C ASN A 605 18.10 9.74 16.87
N ASP A 606 17.71 8.46 16.94
CA ASP A 606 16.35 8.06 16.57
C ASP A 606 15.35 8.52 17.64
N ARG A 607 14.57 9.57 17.33
CA ARG A 607 13.52 10.13 18.20
C ARG A 607 12.49 9.09 18.68
N TYR A 608 12.38 7.96 17.97
CA TYR A 608 11.53 6.84 18.29
C TYR A 608 12.27 5.52 18.10
N GLN A 609 12.65 4.86 19.20
CA GLN A 609 13.14 3.48 19.14
C GLN A 609 11.96 2.50 19.15
N LEU A 610 11.93 1.61 18.16
CA LEU A 610 10.92 0.56 18.08
C LEU A 610 11.01 -0.36 19.30
N SER A 611 9.86 -0.68 19.93
CA SER A 611 9.84 -1.58 21.07
C SER A 611 10.32 -2.97 20.65
N LYS A 612 11.08 -3.66 21.54
CA LYS A 612 11.62 -5.01 21.34
C LYS A 612 10.58 -6.10 21.01
N TYR A 613 9.29 -5.75 21.06
CA TYR A 613 8.17 -6.63 20.71
C TYR A 613 7.93 -6.70 19.19
N HIS A 614 8.16 -5.60 18.46
CA HIS A 614 7.93 -5.52 17.01
C HIS A 614 8.97 -6.30 16.19
N SER A 615 10.17 -6.50 16.74
CA SER A 615 11.26 -7.27 16.10
C SER A 615 11.14 -8.80 16.25
N LYS A 616 10.19 -9.32 17.04
CA LYS A 616 10.02 -10.77 17.27
C LYS A 616 9.15 -11.49 16.23
N GLY A 617 8.32 -10.76 15.46
CA GLY A 617 7.36 -11.34 14.50
C GLY A 617 7.58 -10.94 13.04
N GLN A 618 8.26 -9.83 12.77
CA GLN A 618 8.63 -9.36 11.44
C GLN A 618 10.04 -8.79 11.46
N LYS A 619 10.82 -9.17 10.45
CA LYS A 619 12.16 -8.65 10.25
C LYS A 619 12.06 -7.31 9.55
N ILE A 620 12.26 -6.23 10.29
CA ILE A 620 12.32 -4.87 9.76
C ILE A 620 13.69 -4.73 9.09
N VAL A 621 13.70 -4.46 7.79
CA VAL A 621 14.93 -4.19 7.03
C VAL A 621 15.42 -2.81 7.47
N THR A 622 16.66 -2.72 7.93
CA THR A 622 17.26 -1.45 8.36
C THR A 622 17.66 -0.58 7.16
N ASP A 623 17.87 0.71 7.39
CA ASP A 623 18.35 1.62 6.34
C ASP A 623 19.74 1.18 5.82
N GLU A 624 20.62 0.71 6.72
CA GLU A 624 21.94 0.14 6.36
C GLU A 624 21.81 -1.03 5.36
N GLU A 625 20.74 -1.84 5.44
CA GLU A 625 20.50 -2.98 4.55
C GLU A 625 19.91 -2.58 3.19
N ARG A 626 19.50 -1.31 3.05
CA ARG A 626 18.85 -0.78 1.85
C ARG A 626 19.62 0.36 1.21
N LEU A 627 20.85 0.64 1.63
CA LEU A 627 21.63 1.78 1.12
C LEU A 627 21.66 1.83 -0.42
N TYR A 628 21.86 0.69 -1.09
CA TYR A 628 21.85 0.60 -2.56
C TYR A 628 20.56 1.11 -3.23
N GLU A 629 19.41 0.95 -2.58
CA GLU A 629 18.11 1.47 -3.05
C GLU A 629 17.84 2.88 -2.51
N LEU A 630 18.17 3.11 -1.24
CA LEU A 630 17.78 4.29 -0.48
C LEU A 630 18.56 5.53 -0.90
N ILE A 631 19.88 5.42 -1.07
CA ILE A 631 20.73 6.58 -1.39
C ILE A 631 20.40 7.16 -2.77
N PRO A 632 20.30 6.38 -3.87
CA PRO A 632 19.93 6.93 -5.17
C PRO A 632 18.53 7.56 -5.15
N ARG A 633 17.60 7.00 -4.36
CA ARG A 633 16.25 7.55 -4.18
C ARG A 633 16.28 8.90 -3.47
N LEU A 634 16.98 9.02 -2.35
CA LEU A 634 17.09 10.27 -1.60
C LEU A 634 17.78 11.35 -2.43
N LEU A 635 18.78 10.97 -3.24
CA LEU A 635 19.45 11.86 -4.16
C LEU A 635 18.49 12.37 -5.26
N LEU A 636 17.68 11.49 -5.83
CA LEU A 636 16.66 11.86 -6.81
C LEU A 636 15.58 12.77 -6.21
N ASP A 637 15.11 12.47 -4.99
CA ASP A 637 14.16 13.30 -4.24
C ASP A 637 14.72 14.71 -3.99
N PHE A 638 16.00 14.82 -3.62
CA PHE A 638 16.68 16.10 -3.44
C PHE A 638 16.75 16.89 -4.75
N LYS A 639 17.21 16.27 -5.84
CA LYS A 639 17.29 16.93 -7.15
C LYS A 639 15.92 17.38 -7.67
N LEU A 640 14.88 16.56 -7.51
CA LEU A 640 13.50 16.93 -7.83
C LEU A 640 13.01 18.13 -7.01
N SER A 641 13.39 18.22 -5.74
CA SER A 641 13.04 19.35 -4.88
C SER A 641 13.68 20.66 -5.35
N ILE A 642 14.91 20.62 -5.88
CA ILE A 642 15.56 21.78 -6.50
C ILE A 642 14.75 22.26 -7.71
N ILE A 643 14.37 21.34 -8.60
CA ILE A 643 13.57 21.68 -9.79
C ILE A 643 12.21 22.25 -9.40
N GLU A 644 11.54 21.67 -8.39
CA GLU A 644 10.26 22.18 -7.90
C GLU A 644 10.37 23.62 -7.39
N GLU A 645 11.43 23.96 -6.64
CA GLU A 645 11.66 25.32 -6.17
C GLU A 645 12.06 26.28 -7.31
N GLU A 646 12.90 25.84 -8.23
CA GLU A 646 13.27 26.65 -9.39
C GLU A 646 12.07 26.97 -10.29
N MET A 647 11.17 26.01 -10.49
CA MET A 647 9.92 26.22 -11.22
C MET A 647 9.01 27.23 -10.52
N LYS A 648 8.92 27.20 -9.18
CA LYS A 648 8.15 28.20 -8.42
C LYS A 648 8.75 29.60 -8.58
N ASN A 649 10.07 29.71 -8.45
CA ASN A 649 10.78 30.98 -8.62
C ASN A 649 10.61 31.53 -10.05
N THR A 650 10.71 30.65 -11.06
CA THR A 650 10.50 31.01 -12.47
C THR A 650 9.08 31.54 -12.71
N LEU A 651 8.06 30.94 -12.09
CA LEU A 651 6.69 31.45 -12.15
C LEU A 651 6.48 32.75 -11.38
N GLN A 652 7.13 32.92 -10.22
CA GLN A 652 7.09 34.17 -9.46
C GLN A 652 7.73 35.32 -10.24
N ALA A 653 8.81 35.06 -10.98
CA ALA A 653 9.45 36.08 -11.83
C ALA A 653 8.49 36.65 -12.90
N LEU A 654 7.50 35.88 -13.37
CA LEU A 654 6.45 36.36 -14.29
C LEU A 654 5.46 37.33 -13.64
N THR A 655 5.41 37.38 -12.31
CA THR A 655 4.54 38.31 -11.56
C THR A 655 5.18 39.68 -11.34
N ASP A 656 6.47 39.83 -11.64
CA ASP A 656 7.17 41.12 -11.59
C ASP A 656 6.60 42.07 -12.67
N PRO A 657 6.09 43.26 -12.29
CA PRO A 657 5.53 44.24 -13.23
C PRO A 657 6.50 44.66 -14.34
N ILE A 658 7.81 44.63 -14.10
CA ILE A 658 8.85 45.00 -15.07
C ILE A 658 9.00 43.90 -16.12
N VAL A 659 8.96 42.63 -15.68
CA VAL A 659 9.03 41.46 -16.54
C VAL A 659 7.74 41.31 -17.37
N ALA A 660 6.59 41.53 -16.75
CA ALA A 660 5.27 41.40 -17.39
C ALA A 660 5.03 42.42 -18.54
N GLN A 661 5.77 43.54 -18.54
CA GLN A 661 5.71 44.56 -19.60
C GLN A 661 6.68 44.28 -20.77
N ASP A 662 7.62 43.35 -20.60
CA ASP A 662 8.58 42.93 -21.63
C ASP A 662 8.20 41.57 -22.22
N SER A 663 7.63 41.61 -23.43
CA SER A 663 7.18 40.40 -24.13
C SER A 663 8.31 39.42 -24.45
N GLN A 664 9.54 39.89 -24.63
CA GLN A 664 10.68 39.03 -24.95
C GLN A 664 11.15 38.31 -23.69
N ARG A 665 11.28 39.04 -22.58
CA ARG A 665 11.66 38.49 -21.27
C ARG A 665 10.63 37.50 -20.73
N CYS A 666 9.34 37.76 -20.95
CA CYS A 666 8.27 36.80 -20.66
C CYS A 666 8.41 35.49 -21.45
N MET A 667 8.72 35.57 -22.74
CA MET A 667 8.93 34.38 -23.58
C MET A 667 10.15 33.58 -23.14
N GLU A 668 11.25 34.24 -22.76
CA GLU A 668 12.46 33.59 -22.23
C GLU A 668 12.18 32.84 -20.92
N ILE A 669 11.46 33.47 -19.98
CA ILE A 669 11.08 32.84 -18.70
C ILE A 669 10.12 31.66 -18.92
N MET A 670 9.14 31.80 -19.82
CA MET A 670 8.23 30.71 -20.16
C MET A 670 8.94 29.54 -20.86
N LYS A 671 9.98 29.83 -21.65
CA LYS A 671 10.82 28.79 -22.26
C LYS A 671 11.61 28.04 -21.20
N HIS A 672 12.26 28.74 -20.27
CA HIS A 672 12.97 28.14 -19.12
C HIS A 672 12.04 27.28 -18.26
N TYR A 673 10.83 27.78 -17.96
CA TYR A 673 9.83 27.01 -17.22
C TYR A 673 9.46 25.69 -17.94
N LYS A 674 9.34 25.72 -19.26
CA LYS A 674 9.04 24.53 -20.06
C LYS A 674 10.19 23.53 -20.03
N GLU A 675 11.44 23.99 -20.11
CA GLU A 675 12.64 23.13 -19.99
C GLU A 675 12.73 22.47 -18.61
N LEU A 676 12.41 23.21 -17.54
CA LEU A 676 12.30 22.66 -16.18
C LEU A 676 11.16 21.64 -16.06
N GLN A 677 10.01 21.90 -16.70
CA GLN A 677 8.87 20.99 -16.72
C GLN A 677 9.18 19.67 -17.45
N GLU A 678 9.91 19.73 -18.56
CA GLU A 678 10.37 18.55 -19.30
C GLU A 678 11.35 17.73 -18.46
N THR A 679 12.32 18.39 -17.82
CA THR A 679 13.29 17.75 -16.90
C THR A 679 12.58 17.11 -15.70
N GLN A 680 11.64 17.83 -15.07
CA GLN A 680 10.80 17.33 -13.99
C GLN A 680 10.04 16.07 -14.43
N SER A 681 9.45 16.07 -15.63
CA SER A 681 8.71 14.92 -16.14
C SER A 681 9.61 13.69 -16.31
N ILE A 682 10.83 13.86 -16.81
CA ILE A 682 11.79 12.76 -16.99
C ILE A 682 12.23 12.21 -15.63
N MET A 683 12.57 13.08 -14.69
CA MET A 683 13.00 12.67 -13.35
C MET A 683 11.85 12.10 -12.51
N ALA A 684 10.63 12.62 -12.67
CA ALA A 684 9.44 12.08 -12.03
C ALA A 684 9.04 10.72 -12.60
N GLN A 685 9.35 10.42 -13.87
CA GLN A 685 9.21 9.06 -14.42
C GLN A 685 10.21 8.09 -13.76
N GLN A 686 11.46 8.53 -13.53
CA GLN A 686 12.47 7.74 -12.81
C GLN A 686 12.11 7.55 -11.33
N ALA A 687 11.52 8.55 -10.67
CA ALA A 687 11.02 8.44 -9.30
C ALA A 687 9.70 7.64 -9.21
N GLY A 688 8.88 7.71 -10.26
CA GLY A 688 7.52 7.14 -10.37
C GLY A 688 7.46 5.62 -10.48
N ASP A 689 8.58 4.95 -10.68
CA ASP A 689 8.66 3.49 -10.52
C ASP A 689 8.55 3.04 -9.05
N ARG A 690 8.65 3.96 -8.07
CA ARG A 690 8.37 3.70 -6.64
C ARG A 690 7.78 4.94 -5.95
N VAL A 691 6.44 5.03 -5.97
CA VAL A 691 5.58 6.05 -5.34
C VAL A 691 6.17 6.66 -4.05
N VAL A 692 6.59 7.93 -4.13
CA VAL A 692 6.81 8.78 -2.95
C VAL A 692 5.49 9.44 -2.59
N LEU A 693 4.84 8.95 -1.53
CA LEU A 693 3.79 9.69 -0.86
C LEU A 693 4.45 10.89 -0.17
N LYS A 694 4.18 12.12 -0.63
CA LYS A 694 4.53 13.32 0.13
C LYS A 694 3.74 13.29 1.45
N LEU A 695 4.47 13.26 2.58
CA LEU A 695 3.95 13.33 3.96
C LEU A 695 3.33 14.69 4.26
#